data_AF-A0A2U3L6C3-F1
#
_entry.id   AF-A0A2U3L6C3-F1
#
_cell.length_a   1.000
_cell.length_b   1.000
_cell.length_c   1.000
_cell.angle_alpha   90.00
_cell.angle_beta   90.00
_cell.angle_gamma   90.00
#
_symmetry.space_group_name_H-M   'P 1'
#
loop_
_entity.id
_entity.type
_entity.pdbx_description
1 polymer ?
#
loop_
_entity_poly.entity_id
_entity_poly.type
_entity_poly.pdbx_seq_one_letter_code
_entity_poly.pdbx_strand_id
1 'polypeptide(L)'
;MIMPTATYRIQFNPAFGFQAAQTVISYLADLGISDLYASPIFKAVKGSLHGYDVVDPTRLNPELGGLSDLEGLAAELKTYNMGWIQDIVPNHMAIDSENRLLMDILENGSSSRYFQFFDVDWDYPAASLNKRILAPFLGRFYGESLEDGEIALQYGPDGFKTAYYNLAFPLRIESYLNLFSNLSRLKRKLADDNPDFIKLLGILYVLKSLSSSDEPEERNNQIKFIQHTMWEVYNSNAAIKAFIDKNVRTFNGEKGKAESFNLLDDLLSQQVFRLSFWKVAAEEINYRRFFCVNGLISLKVEHDHVFNYTHGLIFDLIERRILTGLRIDHVDGLYDPASYLKKVRGRAPAAYIVVEKILNLNEELPPLWPVQGTTGYDFTNYVNELFCQKKNERAFGKIYSSVTGLKNSYEDVVRDNKKLMIQEDMASDVHNLALLLKKISSRDRHGSDITLTALQRALTEVLAVFPVYRTYISQVVVSDDDRKYILAAVDRAKANFPALLHGFTFVRRFLLLDFPDYVSEEEKRDWLHFAMRFQQLSGPVMAKGVEDTTHYVYNRLLSLNEVGGRPAHFGCSLEEFHNFNTKKRGLWPDSLNATSTHDTKRGEDARARINVLSEMPDEWLKRLRAWIRINRGKKKRVHGLTVPDRNDEYFLYQTLIGAWPFSDDEYPEFIERIKRYIVKAVREAKVHTAWLKPDTEYENAYVSFAEKILTRSETNEFLKDFIPFCRKVSHYGILNSLSQTLIKITSPGVPDFYQGSELWDLSLVDPDNRRPVDFGKRRAMLAGIREQDDADISRLVQDLLFTREDGKIKLFLIYRALKAKKANREIFGSGAYLPLEPAGRFRSHVITFAWRYQQQWAMVIAPRFLSHLVQEVDFPLGRQIWRDTEVIMPDGAPAAWRNVITDEVLSAGKALPVGDILLSFPVALLMGEGKGVFS
;
A
#
# COMPACT_ATOMS: atom_id res chain seq x y z
N MET A 1 27.05 4.47 9.09
CA MET A 1 25.82 4.20 8.32
C MET A 1 26.17 4.43 6.87
N ILE A 2 25.98 3.45 5.99
CA ILE A 2 26.16 3.63 4.54
C ILE A 2 24.78 4.00 3.99
N MET A 3 24.68 5.15 3.35
CA MET A 3 23.42 5.64 2.79
C MET A 3 23.20 5.02 1.41
N PRO A 4 21.99 4.55 1.10
CA PRO A 4 21.67 4.04 -0.22
C PRO A 4 21.80 5.16 -1.26
N THR A 5 22.35 4.83 -2.43
CA THR A 5 22.40 5.73 -3.60
C THR A 5 21.32 5.41 -4.62
N ALA A 6 20.79 4.18 -4.62
CA ALA A 6 19.62 3.75 -5.39
C ALA A 6 19.07 2.45 -4.80
N THR A 7 17.75 2.34 -4.68
CA THR A 7 17.06 1.16 -4.13
C THR A 7 16.31 0.41 -5.24
N TYR A 8 16.24 -0.91 -5.13
CA TYR A 8 15.47 -1.75 -6.05
C TYR A 8 14.51 -2.66 -5.27
N ARG A 9 13.20 -2.43 -5.41
CA ARG A 9 12.15 -3.16 -4.71
C ARG A 9 11.91 -4.54 -5.34
N ILE A 10 12.10 -5.61 -4.56
CA ILE A 10 11.78 -7.00 -4.91
C ILE A 10 10.57 -7.50 -4.11
N GLN A 11 9.65 -8.17 -4.80
CA GLN A 11 8.48 -8.85 -4.25
C GLN A 11 8.78 -10.34 -4.05
N PHE A 12 9.20 -10.71 -2.84
CA PHE A 12 9.35 -12.11 -2.45
C PHE A 12 7.99 -12.81 -2.36
N ASN A 13 7.94 -14.01 -2.93
CA ASN A 13 6.78 -14.91 -2.90
C ASN A 13 7.26 -16.35 -3.18
N PRO A 14 6.40 -17.39 -3.07
CA PRO A 14 6.83 -18.77 -3.28
C PRO A 14 7.46 -19.06 -4.65
N ALA A 15 7.14 -18.29 -5.70
CA ALA A 15 7.74 -18.43 -7.03
C ALA A 15 9.05 -17.63 -7.21
N PHE A 16 9.36 -16.71 -6.29
CA PHE A 16 10.56 -15.87 -6.33
C PHE A 16 11.11 -15.69 -4.90
N GLY A 17 11.75 -16.75 -4.38
CA GLY A 17 12.39 -16.76 -3.05
C GLY A 17 13.85 -16.27 -3.06
N PHE A 18 14.57 -16.51 -1.95
CA PHE A 18 15.94 -16.01 -1.74
C PHE A 18 16.95 -16.51 -2.79
N GLN A 19 16.88 -17.78 -3.18
CA GLN A 19 17.76 -18.33 -4.21
C GLN A 19 17.54 -17.66 -5.58
N ALA A 20 16.29 -17.44 -5.97
CA ALA A 20 15.96 -16.75 -7.22
C ALA A 20 16.48 -15.31 -7.20
N ALA A 21 16.27 -14.59 -6.09
CA ALA A 21 16.80 -13.24 -5.90
C ALA A 21 18.33 -13.19 -5.92
N GLN A 22 19.01 -14.20 -5.37
CA GLN A 22 20.48 -14.28 -5.38
C GLN A 22 21.01 -14.27 -6.82
N THR A 23 20.35 -14.97 -7.75
CA THR A 23 20.78 -14.99 -9.15
C THR A 23 20.72 -13.62 -9.84
N VAL A 24 19.96 -12.66 -9.30
CA VAL A 24 19.69 -11.36 -9.90
C VAL A 24 20.63 -10.26 -9.37
N ILE A 25 21.35 -10.50 -8.27
CA ILE A 25 22.17 -9.48 -7.61
C ILE A 25 23.25 -8.89 -8.52
N SER A 26 23.96 -9.72 -9.29
CA SER A 26 24.99 -9.26 -10.23
C SER A 26 24.42 -8.28 -11.28
N TYR A 27 23.23 -8.58 -11.81
CA TYR A 27 22.53 -7.69 -12.74
C TYR A 27 22.16 -6.35 -12.09
N LEU A 28 21.64 -6.36 -10.85
CA LEU A 28 21.29 -5.11 -10.14
C LEU A 28 22.54 -4.28 -9.83
N ALA A 29 23.64 -4.93 -9.46
CA ALA A 29 24.93 -4.27 -9.24
C ALA A 29 25.46 -3.61 -10.52
N ASP A 30 25.39 -4.33 -11.65
CA ASP A 30 25.76 -3.83 -12.99
C ASP A 30 24.89 -2.64 -13.42
N LEU A 31 23.60 -2.66 -13.08
CA LEU A 31 22.67 -1.55 -13.34
C LEU A 31 23.01 -0.30 -12.50
N GLY A 32 23.71 -0.47 -11.37
CA GLY A 32 24.11 0.61 -10.47
C GLY A 32 23.27 0.74 -9.20
N ILE A 33 22.44 -0.26 -8.88
CA ILE A 33 21.69 -0.33 -7.63
C ILE A 33 22.66 -0.50 -6.45
N SER A 34 22.41 0.21 -5.34
CA SER A 34 23.20 0.05 -4.13
C SER A 34 22.52 -0.79 -3.08
N ASP A 35 21.19 -0.84 -3.04
CA ASP A 35 20.47 -1.52 -1.96
C ASP A 35 19.28 -2.29 -2.51
N LEU A 36 19.17 -3.55 -2.08
CA LEU A 36 17.98 -4.34 -2.25
C LEU A 36 16.90 -3.83 -1.29
N TYR A 37 15.73 -3.48 -1.80
CA TYR A 37 14.56 -3.19 -0.98
C TYR A 37 13.62 -4.40 -1.03
N ALA A 38 13.57 -5.18 0.05
CA ALA A 38 12.83 -6.44 0.11
C ALA A 38 11.42 -6.25 0.66
N SER A 39 10.42 -6.92 0.06
CA SER A 39 9.10 -7.14 0.69
C SER A 39 9.22 -7.96 2.00
N PRO A 40 8.16 -8.03 2.83
CA PRO A 40 8.21 -8.79 4.08
C PRO A 40 8.66 -10.25 3.89
N ILE A 41 9.56 -10.71 4.77
CA ILE A 41 10.18 -12.06 4.71
C ILE A 41 9.78 -12.98 5.88
N PHE A 42 8.93 -12.49 6.77
CA PHE A 42 8.48 -13.24 7.95
C PHE A 42 7.36 -14.20 7.58
N LYS A 43 7.18 -15.25 8.40
CA LYS A 43 6.15 -16.25 8.15
C LYS A 43 4.78 -15.59 8.04
N ALA A 44 4.20 -15.71 6.85
CA ALA A 44 2.87 -15.22 6.50
C ALA A 44 1.92 -16.39 6.27
N VAL A 45 0.66 -16.10 5.96
CA VAL A 45 -0.31 -17.11 5.53
C VAL A 45 0.28 -17.91 4.37
N LYS A 46 0.15 -19.24 4.42
CA LYS A 46 0.66 -20.15 3.39
C LYS A 46 0.17 -19.73 1.99
N GLY A 47 1.09 -19.63 1.04
CA GLY A 47 0.81 -19.23 -0.33
C GLY A 47 0.66 -17.71 -0.53
N SER A 48 0.92 -16.90 0.50
CA SER A 48 0.89 -15.43 0.39
C SER A 48 1.85 -14.95 -0.70
N LEU A 49 1.35 -14.06 -1.56
CA LEU A 49 2.10 -13.45 -2.65
C LEU A 49 2.79 -12.14 -2.25
N HIS A 50 2.62 -11.70 -1.00
CA HIS A 50 3.06 -10.37 -0.55
C HIS A 50 3.66 -10.31 0.85
N GLY A 51 3.34 -11.23 1.74
CA GLY A 51 3.94 -11.33 3.09
C GLY A 51 3.40 -10.37 4.16
N TYR A 52 2.54 -9.39 3.82
CA TYR A 52 1.90 -8.49 4.80
C TYR A 52 0.94 -9.17 5.81
N ASP A 53 0.44 -10.35 5.48
CA ASP A 53 -0.44 -11.19 6.30
C ASP A 53 0.39 -12.11 7.23
N VAL A 54 1.21 -11.49 8.09
CA VAL A 54 2.13 -12.17 9.00
C VAL A 54 1.38 -13.04 10.01
N VAL A 55 1.80 -14.30 10.17
CA VAL A 55 1.28 -15.25 11.18
C VAL A 55 2.30 -15.55 12.28
N ASP A 56 3.60 -15.37 12.02
CA ASP A 56 4.65 -15.52 13.04
C ASP A 56 5.84 -14.58 12.73
N PRO A 57 6.01 -13.47 13.48
CA PRO A 57 7.08 -12.50 13.25
C PRO A 57 8.45 -13.00 13.74
N THR A 58 8.49 -14.13 14.46
CA THR A 58 9.73 -14.70 15.03
C THR A 58 10.39 -15.71 14.11
N ARG A 59 9.82 -15.93 12.92
CA ARG A 59 10.30 -16.92 11.95
C ARG A 59 10.34 -16.33 10.55
N LEU A 60 11.36 -16.74 9.79
CA LEU A 60 11.39 -16.54 8.34
C LEU A 60 10.27 -17.36 7.68
N ASN A 61 9.73 -16.85 6.57
CA ASN A 61 8.78 -17.60 5.76
C ASN A 61 9.50 -18.78 5.07
N PRO A 62 9.15 -20.04 5.39
CA PRO A 62 9.82 -21.19 4.80
C PRO A 62 9.59 -21.32 3.29
N GLU A 63 8.53 -20.71 2.74
CA GLU A 63 8.25 -20.72 1.29
C GLU A 63 9.21 -19.82 0.50
N LEU A 64 9.94 -18.92 1.17
CA LEU A 64 10.96 -18.07 0.54
C LEU A 64 12.36 -18.70 0.56
N GLY A 65 12.56 -19.75 1.35
CA GLY A 65 13.85 -20.37 1.63
C GLY A 65 14.18 -20.39 3.13
N GLY A 66 15.26 -21.08 3.49
CA GLY A 66 15.76 -21.18 4.86
C GLY A 66 16.72 -20.05 5.23
N LEU A 67 17.20 -20.08 6.48
CA LEU A 67 18.23 -19.16 6.96
C LEU A 67 19.51 -19.24 6.11
N SER A 68 19.91 -20.44 5.67
CA SER A 68 21.07 -20.62 4.79
C SER A 68 20.91 -19.91 3.44
N ASP A 69 19.70 -19.89 2.87
CA ASP A 69 19.44 -19.20 1.60
C ASP A 69 19.46 -17.67 1.81
N LEU A 70 18.92 -17.19 2.93
CA LEU A 70 18.99 -15.79 3.33
C LEU A 70 20.44 -15.32 3.51
N GLU A 71 21.25 -16.11 4.21
CA GLU A 71 22.68 -15.84 4.43
C GLU A 71 23.47 -15.88 3.11
N GLY A 72 23.13 -16.80 2.20
CA GLY A 72 23.71 -16.86 0.86
C GLY A 72 23.41 -15.60 0.04
N LEU A 73 22.15 -15.15 0.03
CA LEU A 73 21.75 -13.90 -0.61
C LEU A 73 22.44 -12.68 0.01
N ALA A 74 22.53 -12.62 1.34
CA ALA A 74 23.22 -11.54 2.05
C ALA A 74 24.73 -11.54 1.76
N ALA A 75 25.35 -12.71 1.64
CA ALA A 75 26.75 -12.83 1.24
C ALA A 75 26.97 -12.34 -0.20
N GLU A 76 26.08 -12.69 -1.13
CA GLU A 76 26.12 -12.22 -2.52
C GLU A 76 26.03 -10.68 -2.58
N LEU A 77 25.08 -10.06 -1.86
CA LEU A 77 24.96 -8.60 -1.77
C LEU A 77 26.26 -7.95 -1.27
N LYS A 78 26.92 -8.55 -0.28
CA LYS A 78 28.20 -8.06 0.26
C LYS A 78 29.32 -8.08 -0.79
N THR A 79 29.36 -9.05 -1.71
CA THR A 79 30.38 -9.09 -2.78
C THR A 79 30.33 -7.85 -3.68
N TYR A 80 29.15 -7.25 -3.86
CA TYR A 80 28.94 -6.02 -4.65
C TYR A 80 28.86 -4.75 -3.81
N ASN A 81 29.12 -4.83 -2.50
CA ASN A 81 28.92 -3.75 -1.52
C ASN A 81 27.48 -3.20 -1.53
N MET A 82 26.51 -4.08 -1.70
CA MET A 82 25.10 -3.73 -1.66
C MET A 82 24.51 -3.90 -0.27
N GLY A 83 23.61 -3.00 0.12
CA GLY A 83 22.82 -3.11 1.34
C GLY A 83 21.48 -3.82 1.14
N TRP A 84 20.76 -4.01 2.24
CA TRP A 84 19.44 -4.62 2.31
C TRP A 84 18.53 -3.77 3.21
N ILE A 85 17.49 -3.21 2.61
CA ILE A 85 16.39 -2.52 3.28
C ILE A 85 15.20 -3.49 3.39
N GLN A 86 14.85 -3.88 4.61
CA GLN A 86 13.78 -4.85 4.86
C GLN A 86 12.46 -4.15 5.19
N ASP A 87 11.41 -4.50 4.46
CA ASP A 87 10.04 -4.12 4.81
C ASP A 87 9.54 -4.91 6.02
N ILE A 88 8.98 -4.21 7.00
CA ILE A 88 8.46 -4.80 8.25
C ILE A 88 7.03 -4.31 8.54
N VAL A 89 6.24 -5.17 9.18
CA VAL A 89 4.79 -4.96 9.38
C VAL A 89 4.46 -4.87 10.88
N PRO A 90 4.62 -3.71 11.53
CA PRO A 90 4.46 -3.60 12.98
C PRO A 90 3.00 -3.43 13.42
N ASN A 91 2.09 -3.05 12.51
CA ASN A 91 0.72 -2.69 12.89
C ASN A 91 -0.19 -3.89 13.14
N HIS A 92 -0.02 -5.01 12.43
CA HIS A 92 -1.03 -6.04 12.36
C HIS A 92 -0.46 -7.44 12.03
N MET A 93 -1.29 -8.46 12.26
CA MET A 93 -1.06 -9.86 11.89
C MET A 93 -2.33 -10.48 11.31
N ALA A 94 -2.22 -11.62 10.64
CA ALA A 94 -3.35 -12.33 10.07
C ALA A 94 -4.17 -13.10 11.12
N ILE A 95 -5.50 -13.10 10.96
CA ILE A 95 -6.39 -14.05 11.64
C ILE A 95 -6.37 -15.34 10.83
N ASP A 96 -5.49 -16.25 11.22
CA ASP A 96 -5.29 -17.55 10.58
C ASP A 96 -4.91 -18.60 11.61
N SER A 97 -5.21 -19.88 11.33
CA SER A 97 -4.84 -21.02 12.18
C SER A 97 -3.34 -21.15 12.47
N GLU A 98 -2.48 -20.60 11.59
CA GLU A 98 -1.03 -20.55 11.79
C GLU A 98 -0.57 -19.43 12.73
N ASN A 99 -1.44 -18.48 13.08
CA ASN A 99 -1.15 -17.42 14.04
C ASN A 99 -1.27 -17.94 15.48
N ARG A 100 -0.17 -18.49 15.99
CA ARG A 100 -0.08 -19.12 17.31
C ARG A 100 -0.47 -18.20 18.46
N LEU A 101 -0.17 -16.90 18.35
CA LEU A 101 -0.48 -15.92 19.39
C LEU A 101 -1.99 -15.78 19.53
N LEU A 102 -2.69 -15.66 18.39
CA LEU A 102 -4.14 -15.58 18.39
C LEU A 102 -4.78 -16.91 18.80
N MET A 103 -4.30 -18.04 18.29
CA MET A 103 -4.83 -19.36 18.65
C MET A 103 -4.71 -19.63 20.16
N ASP A 104 -3.60 -19.24 20.79
CA ASP A 104 -3.41 -19.36 22.25
C ASP A 104 -4.44 -18.51 23.03
N ILE A 105 -4.75 -17.30 22.55
CA ILE A 105 -5.80 -16.44 23.13
C ILE A 105 -7.18 -17.08 22.98
N LEU A 106 -7.48 -17.69 21.83
CA LEU A 106 -8.78 -18.33 21.61
C LEU A 106 -8.97 -19.58 22.48
N GLU A 107 -7.89 -20.31 22.78
CA GLU A 107 -7.91 -21.48 23.67
C GLU A 107 -7.93 -21.10 25.17
N ASN A 108 -7.23 -20.03 25.57
CA ASN A 108 -7.01 -19.69 26.97
C ASN A 108 -7.74 -18.43 27.48
N GLY A 109 -8.31 -17.63 26.59
CA GLY A 109 -8.93 -16.34 26.95
C GLY A 109 -7.99 -15.43 27.72
N SER A 110 -8.49 -14.85 28.81
CA SER A 110 -7.73 -13.92 29.67
C SER A 110 -6.51 -14.52 30.36
N SER A 111 -6.39 -15.85 30.40
CA SER A 111 -5.22 -16.53 30.96
C SER A 111 -4.08 -16.70 29.94
N SER A 112 -4.29 -16.33 28.68
CA SER A 112 -3.22 -16.32 27.67
C SER A 112 -2.15 -15.28 28.01
N ARG A 113 -0.88 -15.66 27.88
CA ARG A 113 0.25 -14.70 27.95
C ARG A 113 0.22 -13.66 26.82
N TYR A 114 -0.54 -13.92 25.77
CA TYR A 114 -0.69 -13.05 24.60
C TYR A 114 -1.97 -12.20 24.67
N PHE A 115 -2.76 -12.27 25.74
CA PHE A 115 -4.07 -11.62 25.83
C PHE A 115 -4.07 -10.10 25.53
N GLN A 116 -2.95 -9.41 25.78
CA GLN A 116 -2.76 -7.98 25.52
C GLN A 116 -1.95 -7.66 24.25
N PHE A 117 -1.64 -8.66 23.40
CA PHE A 117 -0.88 -8.42 22.16
C PHE A 117 -1.72 -7.73 21.09
N PHE A 118 -3.01 -8.05 21.01
CA PHE A 118 -3.91 -7.52 19.99
C PHE A 118 -4.82 -6.43 20.57
N ASP A 119 -5.20 -5.51 19.71
CA ASP A 119 -6.09 -4.41 20.02
C ASP A 119 -7.56 -4.84 19.96
N VAL A 120 -7.99 -5.52 21.02
CA VAL A 120 -9.35 -6.03 21.23
C VAL A 120 -10.02 -5.27 22.38
N ASP A 121 -11.25 -4.83 22.15
CA ASP A 121 -12.16 -4.37 23.20
C ASP A 121 -12.83 -5.57 23.86
N TRP A 122 -12.19 -6.06 24.93
CA TRP A 122 -12.64 -7.21 25.71
C TRP A 122 -13.86 -6.90 26.58
N ASP A 123 -14.14 -5.63 26.86
CA ASP A 123 -15.25 -5.17 27.70
C ASP A 123 -16.39 -4.60 26.83
N TYR A 124 -16.60 -5.22 25.66
CA TYR A 124 -17.59 -4.77 24.69
C TYR A 124 -19.01 -4.74 25.30
N PRO A 125 -19.81 -3.67 25.04
CA PRO A 125 -21.13 -3.52 25.66
C PRO A 125 -22.15 -4.62 25.29
N ALA A 126 -22.06 -5.17 24.08
CA ALA A 126 -22.95 -6.24 23.66
C ALA A 126 -22.59 -7.55 24.36
N ALA A 127 -23.55 -8.16 25.07
CA ALA A 127 -23.35 -9.40 25.82
C ALA A 127 -22.82 -10.56 24.95
N SER A 128 -23.16 -10.57 23.65
CA SER A 128 -22.68 -11.55 22.67
C SER A 128 -21.19 -11.45 22.35
N LEU A 129 -20.54 -10.32 22.64
CA LEU A 129 -19.13 -10.04 22.38
C LEU A 129 -18.31 -9.70 23.63
N ASN A 130 -18.95 -9.58 24.79
CA ASN A 130 -18.25 -9.37 26.05
C ASN A 130 -17.30 -10.55 26.33
N LYS A 131 -16.01 -10.25 26.54
CA LYS A 131 -14.91 -11.23 26.68
C LYS A 131 -14.75 -12.21 25.50
N ARG A 132 -15.21 -11.84 24.31
CA ARG A 132 -15.05 -12.64 23.09
C ARG A 132 -14.47 -11.81 21.95
N ILE A 133 -13.96 -12.46 20.92
CA ILE A 133 -13.54 -11.86 19.66
C ILE A 133 -14.56 -12.20 18.59
N LEU A 134 -15.06 -11.22 17.84
CA LEU A 134 -15.85 -11.52 16.65
C LEU A 134 -15.00 -12.20 15.58
N ALA A 135 -15.49 -13.30 15.00
CA ALA A 135 -14.87 -14.00 13.88
C ALA A 135 -15.80 -13.95 12.65
N PRO A 136 -15.81 -12.84 11.91
CA PRO A 136 -16.74 -12.59 10.80
C PRO A 136 -16.23 -13.21 9.49
N PHE A 137 -16.28 -14.54 9.40
CA PHE A 137 -15.73 -15.31 8.27
C PHE A 137 -16.73 -16.25 7.59
N LEU A 138 -17.93 -16.41 8.17
CA LEU A 138 -18.94 -17.28 7.56
C LEU A 138 -19.46 -16.65 6.27
N GLY A 139 -19.73 -17.48 5.26
CA GLY A 139 -20.24 -17.06 3.96
C GLY A 139 -21.73 -16.73 3.96
N ARG A 140 -22.46 -17.18 4.99
CA ARG A 140 -23.89 -16.97 5.22
C ARG A 140 -24.17 -16.78 6.72
N PHE A 141 -25.44 -16.65 7.10
CA PHE A 141 -25.82 -16.50 8.50
C PHE A 141 -25.36 -17.69 9.35
N TYR A 142 -25.11 -17.44 10.64
CA TYR A 142 -24.56 -18.43 11.56
C TYR A 142 -25.40 -19.71 11.62
N GLY A 143 -26.71 -19.58 11.85
CA GLY A 143 -27.62 -20.74 11.93
C GLY A 143 -27.63 -21.57 10.65
N GLU A 144 -27.64 -20.92 9.48
CA GLU A 144 -27.56 -21.61 8.19
C GLU A 144 -26.22 -22.35 8.03
N SER A 145 -25.10 -21.71 8.36
CA SER A 145 -23.76 -22.33 8.27
C SER A 145 -23.63 -23.53 9.23
N LEU A 146 -24.23 -23.43 10.41
CA LEU A 146 -24.25 -24.48 11.42
C LEU A 146 -25.10 -25.66 10.93
N GLU A 147 -26.35 -25.42 10.57
CA GLU A 147 -27.32 -26.46 10.18
C GLU A 147 -27.01 -27.12 8.82
N ASP A 148 -26.26 -26.44 7.95
CA ASP A 148 -25.73 -26.99 6.70
C ASP A 148 -24.49 -27.88 6.92
N GLY A 149 -23.96 -27.93 8.16
CA GLY A 149 -22.80 -28.70 8.55
C GLY A 149 -21.46 -28.11 8.09
N GLU A 150 -21.44 -26.83 7.71
CA GLU A 150 -20.20 -26.12 7.30
C GLU A 150 -19.31 -25.81 8.50
N ILE A 151 -19.93 -25.61 9.67
CA ILE A 151 -19.23 -25.49 10.96
C ILE A 151 -19.15 -26.88 11.58
N ALA A 152 -17.94 -27.38 11.81
CA ALA A 152 -17.72 -28.72 12.32
C ALA A 152 -16.70 -28.75 13.45
N LEU A 153 -17.03 -29.46 14.53
CA LEU A 153 -16.08 -29.92 15.53
C LEU A 153 -15.16 -30.98 14.91
N GLN A 154 -13.86 -30.85 15.18
CA GLN A 154 -12.82 -31.79 14.79
C GLN A 154 -11.91 -32.07 16.00
N TYR A 155 -11.31 -33.25 16.03
CA TYR A 155 -10.31 -33.63 17.03
C TYR A 155 -9.03 -34.07 16.33
N GLY A 156 -7.88 -33.60 16.83
CA GLY A 156 -6.57 -33.89 16.28
C GLY A 156 -5.45 -33.82 17.32
N PRO A 157 -4.18 -33.83 16.89
CA PRO A 157 -3.03 -33.84 17.80
C PRO A 157 -2.94 -32.61 18.71
N ASP A 158 -3.42 -31.46 18.24
CA ASP A 158 -3.48 -30.22 19.04
C ASP A 158 -4.83 -30.05 19.76
N GLY A 159 -5.59 -31.14 19.93
CA GLY A 159 -6.87 -31.14 20.62
C GLY A 159 -8.09 -30.86 19.73
N PHE A 160 -9.18 -30.39 20.34
CA PHE A 160 -10.45 -30.09 19.68
C PHE A 160 -10.45 -28.69 19.05
N LYS A 161 -10.98 -28.61 17.83
CA LYS A 161 -11.07 -27.37 17.05
C LYS A 161 -12.45 -27.26 16.41
N THR A 162 -12.93 -26.04 16.25
CA THR A 162 -14.03 -25.71 15.35
C THR A 162 -13.46 -25.35 13.99
N ALA A 163 -13.88 -26.05 12.96
CA ALA A 163 -13.48 -25.83 11.58
C ALA A 163 -14.62 -25.20 10.76
N TYR A 164 -14.25 -24.30 9.87
CA TYR A 164 -15.10 -23.76 8.80
C TYR A 164 -14.24 -23.65 7.53
N TYR A 165 -14.40 -24.63 6.63
CA TYR A 165 -13.50 -24.86 5.50
C TYR A 165 -12.02 -24.92 5.93
N ASN A 166 -11.20 -23.95 5.51
CA ASN A 166 -9.77 -23.89 5.82
C ASN A 166 -9.48 -23.21 7.17
N LEU A 167 -10.46 -22.54 7.77
CA LEU A 167 -10.29 -21.91 9.08
C LEU A 167 -10.47 -22.96 10.17
N ALA A 168 -9.58 -22.95 11.15
CA ALA A 168 -9.66 -23.80 12.32
C ALA A 168 -9.35 -22.99 13.58
N PHE A 169 -10.31 -22.92 14.49
CA PHE A 169 -10.20 -22.22 15.77
C PHE A 169 -10.16 -23.24 16.91
N PRO A 170 -9.18 -23.21 17.82
CA PRO A 170 -9.13 -24.12 18.95
C PRO A 170 -10.34 -23.88 19.87
N LEU A 171 -10.87 -24.95 20.45
CA LEU A 171 -11.83 -24.78 21.52
C LEU A 171 -11.13 -24.25 22.76
N ARG A 172 -11.84 -23.42 23.54
CA ARG A 172 -11.47 -23.08 24.89
C ARG A 172 -11.22 -24.35 25.70
N ILE A 173 -10.07 -24.46 26.35
CA ILE A 173 -9.64 -25.72 26.95
C ILE A 173 -10.62 -26.25 28.01
N GLU A 174 -11.22 -25.39 28.82
CA GLU A 174 -12.19 -25.81 29.84
C GLU A 174 -13.49 -26.37 29.23
N SER A 175 -13.82 -25.96 28.00
CA SER A 175 -15.02 -26.45 27.31
C SER A 175 -14.91 -27.92 26.87
N TYR A 176 -13.72 -28.52 26.94
CA TYR A 176 -13.51 -29.94 26.65
C TYR A 176 -14.38 -30.82 27.56
N LEU A 177 -14.62 -30.43 28.81
CA LEU A 177 -15.42 -31.21 29.77
C LEU A 177 -16.83 -31.52 29.24
N ASN A 178 -17.41 -30.61 28.44
CA ASN A 178 -18.75 -30.79 27.85
C ASN A 178 -18.79 -31.94 26.83
N LEU A 179 -17.66 -32.25 26.18
CA LEU A 179 -17.54 -33.31 25.19
C LEU A 179 -17.50 -34.71 25.83
N PHE A 180 -17.38 -34.82 27.15
CA PHE A 180 -17.26 -36.08 27.88
C PHE A 180 -18.46 -36.37 28.80
N SER A 181 -19.63 -35.79 28.55
CA SER A 181 -20.85 -35.96 29.37
C SER A 181 -21.37 -37.42 29.51
N ASN A 182 -20.92 -38.35 28.66
CA ASN A 182 -21.36 -39.76 28.64
C ASN A 182 -20.29 -40.80 29.03
N LEU A 183 -19.36 -40.45 29.93
CA LEU A 183 -18.26 -41.33 30.37
C LEU A 183 -18.72 -42.70 30.88
N SER A 184 -19.92 -42.81 31.46
CA SER A 184 -20.50 -44.06 31.95
C SER A 184 -20.58 -45.15 30.87
N ARG A 185 -20.76 -44.76 29.59
CA ARG A 185 -20.79 -45.69 28.46
C ARG A 185 -19.39 -46.22 28.12
N LEU A 186 -18.37 -45.38 28.22
CA LEU A 186 -16.99 -45.76 28.01
C LEU A 186 -16.50 -46.66 29.17
N LYS A 187 -16.85 -46.29 30.40
CA LYS A 187 -16.61 -47.07 31.62
C LYS A 187 -17.10 -48.52 31.48
N ARG A 188 -18.35 -48.71 31.04
CA ARG A 188 -18.92 -50.07 30.79
C ARG A 188 -18.18 -50.88 29.73
N LYS A 189 -17.50 -50.24 28.78
CA LYS A 189 -16.73 -50.92 27.74
C LYS A 189 -15.30 -51.26 28.17
N LEU A 190 -14.70 -50.44 29.02
CA LEU A 190 -13.27 -50.54 29.34
C LEU A 190 -12.95 -51.20 30.69
N ALA A 191 -13.92 -51.46 31.57
CA ALA A 191 -13.67 -51.89 32.96
C ALA A 191 -12.91 -50.83 33.79
N ASP A 192 -13.07 -50.88 35.11
CA ASP A 192 -12.69 -49.78 36.02
C ASP A 192 -11.16 -49.64 36.21
N ASP A 193 -10.42 -50.72 35.96
CA ASP A 193 -8.97 -50.83 36.14
C ASP A 193 -8.15 -50.60 34.85
N ASN A 194 -8.81 -50.29 33.73
CA ASN A 194 -8.12 -50.06 32.48
C ASN A 194 -7.18 -48.84 32.55
N PRO A 195 -5.87 -49.01 32.28
CA PRO A 195 -4.89 -47.92 32.43
C PRO A 195 -5.20 -46.68 31.59
N ASP A 196 -5.68 -46.85 30.35
CA ASP A 196 -6.00 -45.71 29.46
C ASP A 196 -7.27 -44.99 29.92
N PHE A 197 -8.24 -45.72 30.47
CA PHE A 197 -9.43 -45.11 31.07
C PHE A 197 -9.07 -44.31 32.32
N ILE A 198 -8.17 -44.81 33.17
CA ILE A 198 -7.65 -44.07 34.34
C ILE A 198 -6.89 -42.82 33.89
N LYS A 199 -6.03 -42.92 32.87
CA LYS A 199 -5.35 -41.76 32.26
C LYS A 199 -6.37 -40.70 31.82
N LEU A 200 -7.41 -41.10 31.09
CA LEU A 200 -8.47 -40.18 30.63
C LEU A 200 -9.20 -39.51 31.80
N LEU A 201 -9.53 -40.26 32.86
CA LEU A 201 -10.13 -39.68 34.07
C LEU A 201 -9.19 -38.69 34.77
N GLY A 202 -7.90 -39.02 34.85
CA GLY A 202 -6.87 -38.12 35.40
C GLY A 202 -6.80 -36.81 34.61
N ILE A 203 -6.82 -36.87 33.28
CA ILE A 203 -6.87 -35.69 32.42
C ILE A 203 -8.10 -34.83 32.69
N LEU A 204 -9.29 -35.44 32.79
CA LEU A 204 -10.52 -34.71 33.06
C LEU A 204 -10.53 -34.06 34.45
N TYR A 205 -9.86 -34.69 35.42
CA TYR A 205 -9.64 -34.09 36.74
C TYR A 205 -8.71 -32.88 36.65
N VAL A 206 -7.57 -32.99 35.94
CA VAL A 206 -6.64 -31.87 35.70
C VAL A 206 -7.35 -30.72 34.98
N LEU A 207 -8.15 -31.01 33.94
CA LEU A 207 -8.97 -30.01 33.23
C LEU A 207 -9.92 -29.27 34.16
N LYS A 208 -10.53 -29.98 35.13
CA LYS A 208 -11.44 -29.38 36.10
C LYS A 208 -10.71 -28.52 37.15
N SER A 209 -9.44 -28.83 37.43
CA SER A 209 -8.61 -28.10 38.38
C SER A 209 -7.77 -26.98 37.73
N LEU A 210 -7.76 -26.84 36.40
CA LEU A 210 -7.07 -25.77 35.70
C LEU A 210 -7.55 -24.41 36.22
N SER A 211 -6.67 -23.67 36.89
CA SER A 211 -7.03 -22.36 37.41
C SER A 211 -6.67 -21.27 36.42
N SER A 212 -7.45 -20.18 36.44
CA SER A 212 -7.07 -18.93 35.77
C SER A 212 -6.00 -18.15 36.55
N SER A 213 -5.73 -18.53 37.80
CA SER A 213 -4.70 -17.92 38.66
C SER A 213 -3.32 -18.55 38.51
N ASP A 214 -3.21 -19.67 37.79
CA ASP A 214 -1.92 -20.34 37.55
C ASP A 214 -1.00 -19.43 36.73
N GLU A 215 0.31 -19.58 36.90
CA GLU A 215 1.27 -18.88 36.06
C GLU A 215 1.05 -19.32 34.60
N PRO A 216 1.01 -18.39 33.60
CA PRO A 216 0.68 -18.73 32.22
C PRO A 216 1.54 -19.86 31.62
N GLU A 217 2.80 -19.96 32.02
CA GLU A 217 3.71 -21.02 31.57
C GLU A 217 3.36 -22.38 32.16
N GLU A 218 3.09 -22.44 33.48
CA GLU A 218 2.65 -23.66 34.14
C GLU A 218 1.33 -24.16 33.54
N ARG A 219 0.37 -23.25 33.37
CA ARG A 219 -0.91 -23.54 32.71
C ARG A 219 -0.71 -24.10 31.31
N ASN A 220 0.12 -23.47 30.47
CA ASN A 220 0.39 -23.95 29.12
C ASN A 220 1.04 -25.34 29.12
N ASN A 221 1.95 -25.62 30.06
CA ASN A 221 2.54 -26.94 30.22
C ASN A 221 1.50 -28.01 30.59
N GLN A 222 0.55 -27.68 31.49
CA GLN A 222 -0.56 -28.56 31.82
C GLN A 222 -1.48 -28.80 30.61
N ILE A 223 -1.79 -27.78 29.81
CA ILE A 223 -2.60 -27.90 28.60
C ILE A 223 -1.93 -28.81 27.57
N LYS A 224 -0.63 -28.62 27.32
CA LYS A 224 0.14 -29.50 26.43
C LYS A 224 0.15 -30.94 26.93
N PHE A 225 0.32 -31.14 28.25
CA PHE A 225 0.22 -32.46 28.86
C PHE A 225 -1.16 -33.10 28.62
N ILE A 226 -2.24 -32.34 28.82
CA ILE A 226 -3.61 -32.76 28.55
C ILE A 226 -3.77 -33.17 27.07
N GLN A 227 -3.45 -32.28 26.13
CA GLN A 227 -3.59 -32.53 24.70
C GLN A 227 -2.77 -33.75 24.25
N HIS A 228 -1.50 -33.83 24.67
CA HIS A 228 -0.60 -34.94 24.34
C HIS A 228 -1.12 -36.27 24.87
N THR A 229 -1.48 -36.31 26.16
CA THR A 229 -1.97 -37.55 26.79
C THR A 229 -3.31 -37.97 26.20
N MET A 230 -4.22 -37.02 25.90
CA MET A 230 -5.48 -37.31 25.23
C MET A 230 -5.24 -37.90 23.83
N TRP A 231 -4.30 -37.33 23.08
CA TRP A 231 -3.94 -37.80 21.75
C TRP A 231 -3.29 -39.19 21.78
N GLU A 232 -2.44 -39.45 22.79
CA GLU A 232 -1.86 -40.78 23.05
C GLU A 232 -2.97 -41.81 23.24
N VAL A 233 -3.89 -41.60 24.19
CA VAL A 233 -4.96 -42.57 24.48
C VAL A 233 -5.97 -42.69 23.33
N TYR A 234 -6.16 -41.64 22.53
CA TYR A 234 -6.97 -41.68 21.32
C TYR A 234 -6.37 -42.62 20.26
N ASN A 235 -5.04 -42.65 20.11
CA ASN A 235 -4.37 -43.50 19.13
C ASN A 235 -4.08 -44.91 19.64
N SER A 236 -3.86 -45.08 20.95
CA SER A 236 -3.52 -46.38 21.54
C SER A 236 -4.74 -47.26 21.84
N ASN A 237 -5.92 -46.66 22.07
CA ASN A 237 -7.10 -47.39 22.54
C ASN A 237 -8.33 -47.21 21.63
N ALA A 238 -8.69 -48.28 20.91
CA ALA A 238 -9.80 -48.27 19.96
C ALA A 238 -11.16 -47.91 20.57
N ALA A 239 -11.40 -48.24 21.85
CA ALA A 239 -12.66 -47.92 22.52
C ALA A 239 -12.75 -46.42 22.86
N ILE A 240 -11.63 -45.81 23.29
CA ILE A 240 -11.54 -44.36 23.53
C ILE A 240 -11.64 -43.60 22.20
N LYS A 241 -10.93 -44.06 21.17
CA LYS A 241 -11.03 -43.50 19.81
C LYS A 241 -12.48 -43.46 19.32
N ALA A 242 -13.16 -44.61 19.37
CA ALA A 242 -14.54 -44.73 18.93
C ALA A 242 -15.51 -43.89 19.78
N PHE A 243 -15.19 -43.67 21.06
CA PHE A 243 -15.96 -42.80 21.94
C PHE A 243 -15.80 -41.32 21.55
N ILE A 244 -14.56 -40.84 21.38
CA ILE A 244 -14.28 -39.46 20.96
C ILE A 244 -14.87 -39.19 19.57
N ASP A 245 -14.63 -40.09 18.59
CA ASP A 245 -15.18 -39.98 17.23
C ASP A 245 -16.72 -39.91 17.24
N LYS A 246 -17.35 -40.68 18.13
CA LYS A 246 -18.80 -40.66 18.28
C LYS A 246 -19.29 -39.34 18.88
N ASN A 247 -18.61 -38.80 19.89
CA ASN A 247 -18.99 -37.51 20.46
C ASN A 247 -18.84 -36.40 19.43
N VAL A 248 -17.74 -36.38 18.67
CA VAL A 248 -17.54 -35.42 17.56
C VAL A 248 -18.71 -35.49 16.56
N ARG A 249 -19.09 -36.69 16.10
CA ARG A 249 -20.25 -36.85 15.21
C ARG A 249 -21.57 -36.41 15.83
N THR A 250 -21.74 -36.63 17.14
CA THR A 250 -22.97 -36.26 17.85
C THR A 250 -23.10 -34.74 17.97
N PHE A 251 -22.00 -34.03 18.26
CA PHE A 251 -21.98 -32.58 18.31
C PHE A 251 -22.21 -31.98 16.92
N ASN A 252 -21.59 -32.53 15.88
CA ASN A 252 -21.73 -32.03 14.50
C ASN A 252 -23.14 -32.16 13.89
N GLY A 253 -24.10 -32.75 14.61
CA GLY A 253 -25.48 -32.84 14.17
C GLY A 253 -25.68 -33.64 12.87
N GLU A 254 -26.91 -33.58 12.37
CA GLU A 254 -27.37 -34.19 11.13
C GLU A 254 -28.09 -33.13 10.30
N LYS A 255 -27.57 -32.87 9.10
CA LYS A 255 -28.17 -31.93 8.15
C LYS A 255 -29.64 -32.27 7.90
N GLY A 256 -30.51 -31.25 7.96
CA GLY A 256 -31.96 -31.40 7.86
C GLY A 256 -32.67 -31.69 9.20
N LYS A 257 -31.93 -31.79 10.32
CA LYS A 257 -32.49 -31.87 11.68
C LYS A 257 -31.88 -30.78 12.57
N ALA A 258 -32.44 -29.58 12.54
CA ALA A 258 -31.88 -28.41 13.26
C ALA A 258 -31.54 -28.69 14.74
N GLU A 259 -32.44 -29.33 15.50
CA GLU A 259 -32.21 -29.61 16.93
C GLU A 259 -31.00 -30.53 17.23
N SER A 260 -30.51 -31.27 16.23
CA SER A 260 -29.30 -32.08 16.41
C SER A 260 -28.02 -31.24 16.55
N PHE A 261 -28.06 -29.96 16.18
CA PHE A 261 -26.92 -29.03 16.30
C PHE A 261 -26.87 -28.30 17.64
N ASN A 262 -27.89 -28.42 18.50
CA ASN A 262 -27.96 -27.71 19.80
C ASN A 262 -26.71 -27.95 20.66
N LEU A 263 -26.14 -29.17 20.62
CA LEU A 263 -24.91 -29.49 21.37
C LEU A 263 -23.70 -28.68 20.88
N LEU A 264 -23.55 -28.52 19.56
CA LEU A 264 -22.47 -27.72 19.00
C LEU A 264 -22.75 -26.23 19.19
N ASP A 265 -23.99 -25.78 19.07
CA ASP A 265 -24.36 -24.39 19.35
C ASP A 265 -24.04 -24.00 20.81
N ASP A 266 -24.45 -24.82 21.77
CA ASP A 266 -24.15 -24.63 23.20
C ASP A 266 -22.64 -24.62 23.46
N LEU A 267 -21.88 -25.46 22.77
CA LEU A 267 -20.42 -25.50 22.86
C LEU A 267 -19.79 -24.23 22.27
N LEU A 268 -20.21 -23.81 21.08
CA LEU A 268 -19.75 -22.60 20.40
C LEU A 268 -20.07 -21.34 21.22
N SER A 269 -21.20 -21.35 21.93
CA SER A 269 -21.60 -20.27 22.83
C SER A 269 -20.66 -20.09 24.03
N GLN A 270 -19.75 -21.01 24.32
CA GLN A 270 -18.79 -20.93 25.43
C GLN A 270 -17.38 -20.51 25.02
N GLN A 271 -17.16 -20.29 23.73
CA GLN A 271 -15.85 -20.00 23.18
C GLN A 271 -15.46 -18.53 23.37
N VAL A 272 -14.16 -18.26 23.31
CA VAL A 272 -13.59 -16.90 23.34
C VAL A 272 -13.77 -16.19 21.98
N PHE A 273 -14.32 -16.87 20.98
CA PHE A 273 -14.68 -16.27 19.70
C PHE A 273 -16.18 -16.45 19.41
N ARG A 274 -16.71 -15.58 18.55
CA ARG A 274 -18.07 -15.68 18.00
C ARG A 274 -18.01 -15.72 16.48
N LEU A 275 -18.27 -16.88 15.88
CA LEU A 275 -18.42 -17.00 14.44
C LEU A 275 -19.63 -16.20 13.96
N SER A 276 -19.46 -15.46 12.86
CA SER A 276 -20.55 -14.70 12.27
C SER A 276 -20.41 -14.57 10.75
N PHE A 277 -21.51 -14.21 10.11
CA PHE A 277 -21.52 -13.82 8.70
C PHE A 277 -20.57 -12.65 8.48
N TRP A 278 -19.73 -12.73 7.46
CA TRP A 278 -18.65 -11.79 7.26
C TRP A 278 -19.06 -10.31 7.14
N LYS A 279 -20.30 -10.04 6.70
CA LYS A 279 -20.86 -8.68 6.59
C LYS A 279 -21.18 -8.05 7.94
N VAL A 280 -21.33 -8.84 9.00
CA VAL A 280 -21.58 -8.33 10.36
C VAL A 280 -20.47 -7.39 10.81
N ALA A 281 -19.23 -7.59 10.34
CA ALA A 281 -18.07 -6.77 10.69
C ALA A 281 -18.23 -5.26 10.42
N ALA A 282 -19.07 -4.89 9.43
CA ALA A 282 -19.35 -3.50 9.12
C ALA A 282 -20.10 -2.78 10.26
N GLU A 283 -20.96 -3.50 10.99
CA GLU A 283 -21.85 -2.97 12.02
C GLU A 283 -21.44 -3.37 13.44
N GLU A 284 -20.84 -4.55 13.61
CA GLU A 284 -20.27 -5.04 14.86
C GLU A 284 -18.83 -5.49 14.61
N ILE A 285 -17.85 -4.88 15.28
CA ILE A 285 -16.48 -5.36 15.36
C ILE A 285 -15.88 -4.89 16.68
N ASN A 286 -15.15 -5.76 17.37
CA ASN A 286 -14.57 -5.42 18.67
C ASN A 286 -13.05 -5.57 18.73
N TYR A 287 -12.40 -5.61 17.57
CA TYR A 287 -10.95 -5.49 17.46
C TYR A 287 -10.60 -4.51 16.35
N ARG A 288 -9.46 -3.84 16.48
CA ARG A 288 -8.98 -2.92 15.45
C ARG A 288 -8.41 -3.71 14.26
N ARG A 289 -8.90 -3.41 13.06
CA ARG A 289 -8.46 -4.01 11.80
C ARG A 289 -7.37 -3.17 11.12
N PHE A 290 -6.65 -3.76 10.17
CA PHE A 290 -5.98 -2.99 9.13
C PHE A 290 -7.02 -2.54 8.10
N PHE A 291 -7.28 -1.24 8.03
CA PHE A 291 -8.41 -0.67 7.30
C PHE A 291 -9.74 -1.37 7.65
N CYS A 292 -10.42 -1.95 6.66
CA CYS A 292 -11.65 -2.73 6.81
C CYS A 292 -11.42 -4.23 6.50
N VAL A 293 -10.17 -4.71 6.56
CA VAL A 293 -9.82 -6.11 6.25
C VAL A 293 -10.01 -6.98 7.49
N ASN A 294 -11.10 -7.75 7.53
CA ASN A 294 -11.44 -8.64 8.66
C ASN A 294 -10.34 -9.67 8.97
N GLY A 295 -9.57 -10.09 7.96
CA GLY A 295 -8.48 -11.06 8.14
C GLY A 295 -7.22 -10.51 8.81
N LEU A 296 -7.14 -9.22 9.14
CA LEU A 296 -5.94 -8.59 9.69
C LEU A 296 -6.26 -7.89 11.02
N ILE A 297 -5.77 -8.45 12.12
CA ILE A 297 -5.95 -7.93 13.48
C ILE A 297 -4.75 -7.11 13.93
N SER A 298 -5.00 -5.94 14.51
CA SER A 298 -3.94 -5.00 14.85
C SER A 298 -3.27 -5.32 16.19
N LEU A 299 -1.97 -5.09 16.26
CA LEU A 299 -1.12 -5.24 17.43
C LEU A 299 -1.13 -3.98 18.31
N LYS A 300 -0.84 -4.15 19.60
CA LYS A 300 -0.53 -3.08 20.56
C LYS A 300 0.98 -2.88 20.71
N VAL A 301 1.66 -2.55 19.61
CA VAL A 301 3.13 -2.45 19.55
C VAL A 301 3.71 -1.32 20.43
N GLU A 302 2.87 -0.43 20.94
CA GLU A 302 3.23 0.56 21.96
C GLU A 302 3.71 -0.09 23.27
N HIS A 303 3.25 -1.31 23.58
CA HIS A 303 3.70 -2.08 24.74
C HIS A 303 5.05 -2.75 24.50
N ASP A 304 6.00 -2.58 25.43
CA ASP A 304 7.37 -3.05 25.26
C ASP A 304 7.50 -4.56 25.03
N HIS A 305 6.69 -5.37 25.72
CA HIS A 305 6.73 -6.82 25.55
C HIS A 305 6.24 -7.26 24.14
N VAL A 306 5.26 -6.56 23.56
CA VAL A 306 4.78 -6.80 22.19
C VAL A 306 5.84 -6.36 21.18
N PHE A 307 6.41 -5.16 21.36
CA PHE A 307 7.50 -4.64 20.52
C PHE A 307 8.69 -5.60 20.52
N ASN A 308 9.18 -5.99 21.70
CA ASN A 308 10.35 -6.87 21.84
C ASN A 308 10.11 -8.24 21.20
N TYR A 309 8.91 -8.82 21.37
CA TYR A 309 8.56 -10.10 20.76
C TYR A 309 8.51 -10.03 19.23
N THR A 310 7.82 -9.02 18.69
CA THR A 310 7.59 -8.87 17.25
C THR A 310 8.83 -8.40 16.49
N HIS A 311 9.78 -7.73 17.15
CA HIS A 311 10.99 -7.19 16.51
C HIS A 311 12.27 -7.97 16.82
N GLY A 312 12.21 -9.00 17.68
CA GLY A 312 13.40 -9.76 18.10
C GLY A 312 14.23 -10.30 16.95
N LEU A 313 13.58 -10.98 15.99
CA LEU A 313 14.26 -11.51 14.80
C LEU A 313 14.79 -10.39 13.88
N ILE A 314 14.05 -9.29 13.73
CA ILE A 314 14.49 -8.13 12.92
C ILE A 314 15.82 -7.60 13.46
N PHE A 315 15.92 -7.41 14.78
CA PHE A 315 17.14 -6.88 15.40
C PHE A 315 18.29 -7.89 15.38
N ASP A 316 18.04 -9.19 15.55
CA ASP A 316 19.05 -10.24 15.36
C ASP A 316 19.64 -10.19 13.94
N LEU A 317 18.81 -10.04 12.90
CA LEU A 317 19.29 -9.93 11.52
C LEU A 317 20.07 -8.62 11.24
N ILE A 318 19.75 -7.53 11.93
CA ILE A 318 20.53 -6.27 11.88
C ILE A 318 21.88 -6.47 12.59
N GLU A 319 21.90 -7.09 13.77
CA GLU A 319 23.12 -7.37 14.55
C GLU A 319 24.08 -8.27 13.76
N ARG A 320 23.55 -9.25 13.02
CA ARG A 320 24.30 -10.10 12.07
C ARG A 320 24.75 -9.38 10.79
N ARG A 321 24.38 -8.10 10.62
CA ARG A 321 24.64 -7.30 9.40
C ARG A 321 24.13 -7.99 8.12
N ILE A 322 22.99 -8.66 8.24
CA ILE A 322 22.21 -9.14 7.09
C ILE A 322 21.35 -7.98 6.58
N LEU A 323 20.68 -7.29 7.50
CA LEU A 323 19.88 -6.10 7.21
C LEU A 323 20.68 -4.83 7.49
N THR A 324 20.61 -3.86 6.58
CA THR A 324 21.24 -2.54 6.74
C THR A 324 20.23 -1.40 6.80
N GLY A 325 18.96 -1.67 6.51
CA GLY A 325 17.88 -0.72 6.64
C GLY A 325 16.51 -1.38 6.85
N LEU A 326 15.53 -0.54 7.19
CA LEU A 326 14.14 -0.90 7.44
C LEU A 326 13.21 0.04 6.67
N ARG A 327 12.16 -0.53 6.08
CA ARG A 327 10.97 0.21 5.66
C ARG A 327 9.83 -0.17 6.59
N ILE A 328 9.22 0.82 7.22
CA ILE A 328 8.12 0.63 8.17
C ILE A 328 6.79 0.71 7.42
N ASP A 329 6.07 -0.40 7.34
CA ASP A 329 4.72 -0.47 6.80
C ASP A 329 3.72 0.28 7.68
N HIS A 330 2.81 1.02 7.05
CA HIS A 330 1.62 1.61 7.66
C HIS A 330 1.87 2.29 9.01
N VAL A 331 2.86 3.20 9.08
CA VAL A 331 3.23 3.89 10.33
C VAL A 331 2.05 4.68 10.93
N ASP A 332 1.14 5.14 10.07
CA ASP A 332 -0.07 5.87 10.45
C ASP A 332 -1.16 4.98 11.10
N GLY A 333 -0.98 3.66 11.16
CA GLY A 333 -1.85 2.76 11.93
C GLY A 333 -1.48 2.66 13.42
N LEU A 334 -0.26 3.07 13.78
CA LEU A 334 0.29 2.90 15.13
C LEU A 334 -0.37 3.85 16.13
N TYR A 335 -0.45 3.42 17.39
CA TYR A 335 -1.01 4.24 18.47
C TYR A 335 -0.14 5.48 18.74
N ASP A 336 1.17 5.28 18.94
CA ASP A 336 2.19 6.33 19.07
C ASP A 336 3.38 6.07 18.12
N PRO A 337 3.30 6.53 16.86
CA PRO A 337 4.37 6.33 15.89
C PRO A 337 5.68 7.00 16.29
N ALA A 338 5.64 8.16 16.99
CA ALA A 338 6.84 8.86 17.40
C ALA A 338 7.63 8.07 18.45
N SER A 339 6.95 7.51 19.46
CA SER A 339 7.58 6.62 20.44
C SER A 339 8.09 5.34 19.80
N TYR A 340 7.29 4.69 18.93
CA TYR A 340 7.71 3.51 18.19
C TYR A 340 9.00 3.73 17.40
N LEU A 341 9.08 4.79 16.59
CA LEU A 341 10.26 5.07 15.76
C LEU A 341 11.50 5.39 16.61
N LYS A 342 11.34 6.03 17.78
CA LYS A 342 12.44 6.23 18.74
C LYS A 342 12.95 4.89 19.29
N LYS A 343 12.06 3.95 19.63
CA LYS A 343 12.45 2.59 20.06
C LYS A 343 13.21 1.84 18.97
N VAL A 344 12.71 1.87 17.72
CA VAL A 344 13.38 1.25 16.56
C VAL A 344 14.76 1.87 16.36
N ARG A 345 14.88 3.20 16.31
CA ARG A 345 16.18 3.87 16.16
C ARG A 345 17.15 3.52 17.28
N GLY A 346 16.67 3.43 18.52
CA GLY A 346 17.50 3.05 19.68
C GLY A 346 18.08 1.64 19.57
N ARG A 347 17.33 0.68 18.99
CA ARG A 347 17.77 -0.70 18.74
C ARG A 347 18.59 -0.84 17.45
N ALA A 348 18.38 0.03 16.46
CA ALA A 348 19.04 0.00 15.16
C ALA A 348 19.67 1.36 14.81
N PRO A 349 20.67 1.83 15.59
CA PRO A 349 21.19 3.19 15.46
C PRO A 349 21.80 3.48 14.09
N ALA A 350 22.43 2.48 13.47
CA ALA A 350 23.12 2.59 12.19
C ALA A 350 22.29 2.18 10.97
N ALA A 351 21.03 1.78 11.14
CA ALA A 351 20.18 1.34 10.03
C ALA A 351 19.58 2.53 9.24
N TYR A 352 19.47 2.41 7.92
CA TYR A 352 18.65 3.32 7.12
C TYR A 352 17.16 3.03 7.41
N ILE A 353 16.35 4.02 7.77
CA ILE A 353 14.94 3.83 8.14
C ILE A 353 14.06 4.79 7.34
N VAL A 354 13.12 4.25 6.59
CA VAL A 354 12.05 5.02 5.93
C VAL A 354 10.68 4.51 6.35
N VAL A 355 9.68 5.39 6.27
CA VAL A 355 8.30 5.06 6.65
C VAL A 355 7.39 5.15 5.44
N GLU A 356 6.47 4.20 5.31
CA GLU A 356 5.33 4.39 4.44
C GLU A 356 4.37 5.37 5.11
N LYS A 357 4.33 6.60 4.58
CA LYS A 357 3.45 7.67 5.03
C LYS A 357 3.01 8.51 3.86
N ILE A 358 1.72 8.73 3.74
CA ILE A 358 1.13 9.53 2.65
C ILE A 358 0.98 10.99 3.12
N LEU A 359 1.59 11.92 2.40
CA LEU A 359 1.56 13.36 2.69
C LEU A 359 0.58 14.06 1.74
N ASN A 360 -0.32 14.89 2.28
CA ASN A 360 -1.13 15.80 1.48
C ASN A 360 -0.31 17.03 1.01
N LEU A 361 -0.91 17.89 0.18
CA LEU A 361 -0.29 19.14 -0.27
C LEU A 361 0.08 20.03 0.91
N ASN A 362 1.36 20.41 0.95
CA ASN A 362 1.99 21.20 2.01
C ASN A 362 2.04 20.54 3.39
N GLU A 363 1.63 19.28 3.51
CA GLU A 363 1.87 18.49 4.72
C GLU A 363 3.37 18.16 4.83
N GLU A 364 3.92 18.28 6.03
CA GLU A 364 5.29 17.90 6.32
C GLU A 364 5.33 16.61 7.14
N LEU A 365 6.35 15.78 6.88
CA LEU A 365 6.65 14.67 7.77
C LEU A 365 7.05 15.24 9.15
N PRO A 366 6.61 14.67 10.28
CA PRO A 366 6.98 15.18 11.60
C PRO A 366 8.51 15.27 11.78
N PRO A 367 9.07 16.48 12.03
CA PRO A 367 10.52 16.73 11.93
C PRO A 367 11.35 16.02 12.99
N LEU A 368 10.73 15.58 14.10
CA LEU A 368 11.40 14.88 15.19
C LEU A 368 11.40 13.36 15.03
N TRP A 369 10.86 12.82 13.94
CA TRP A 369 10.94 11.39 13.66
C TRP A 369 12.36 11.00 13.27
N PRO A 370 12.98 10.00 13.94
CA PRO A 370 14.37 9.63 13.71
C PRO A 370 14.54 8.72 12.47
N VAL A 371 14.07 9.19 11.33
CA VAL A 371 14.00 8.47 10.04
C VAL A 371 14.65 9.28 8.93
N GLN A 372 14.94 8.65 7.81
CA GLN A 372 15.52 9.29 6.62
C GLN A 372 14.45 9.91 5.71
N GLY A 373 13.17 9.56 5.89
CA GLY A 373 12.05 10.15 5.18
C GLY A 373 10.95 9.12 4.90
N THR A 374 10.23 9.35 3.80
CA THR A 374 9.13 8.49 3.36
C THR A 374 9.59 7.50 2.28
N THR A 375 8.68 6.60 1.89
CA THR A 375 8.82 5.74 0.71
C THR A 375 8.64 6.48 -0.62
N GLY A 376 8.35 7.78 -0.64
CA GLY A 376 8.48 8.62 -1.83
C GLY A 376 7.20 8.91 -2.63
N TYR A 377 6.00 8.66 -2.09
CA TYR A 377 4.74 9.03 -2.77
C TYR A 377 4.58 10.55 -2.94
N ASP A 378 5.15 11.34 -2.04
CA ASP A 378 5.26 12.79 -2.19
C ASP A 378 6.03 13.14 -3.48
N PHE A 379 7.20 12.53 -3.68
CA PHE A 379 7.98 12.68 -4.91
C PHE A 379 7.20 12.18 -6.14
N THR A 380 6.56 11.00 -6.05
CA THR A 380 5.75 10.43 -7.14
C THR A 380 4.74 11.43 -7.67
N ASN A 381 4.02 12.11 -6.78
CA ASN A 381 2.97 13.05 -7.16
C ASN A 381 3.54 14.36 -7.73
N TYR A 382 4.58 14.95 -7.11
CA TYR A 382 5.21 16.15 -7.65
C TYR A 382 5.83 15.93 -9.03
N VAL A 383 6.54 14.82 -9.25
CA VAL A 383 7.16 14.53 -10.55
C VAL A 383 6.12 14.21 -11.62
N ASN A 384 5.02 13.53 -11.27
CA ASN A 384 3.93 13.27 -12.21
C ASN A 384 3.21 14.56 -12.62
N GLU A 385 2.94 15.45 -11.67
CA GLU A 385 2.30 16.74 -11.91
C GLU A 385 3.12 17.67 -12.81
N LEU A 386 4.45 17.49 -12.90
CA LEU A 386 5.30 18.21 -13.87
C LEU A 386 4.92 17.89 -15.32
N PHE A 387 4.35 16.73 -15.61
CA PHE A 387 3.99 16.39 -16.98
C PHE A 387 2.54 16.74 -17.30
N CYS A 388 1.81 17.35 -16.36
CA CYS A 388 0.45 17.82 -16.57
C CYS A 388 0.40 19.33 -16.88
N GLN A 389 -0.22 19.71 -18.00
CA GLN A 389 -0.23 21.10 -18.46
C GLN A 389 -1.30 21.94 -17.71
N LYS A 390 -0.93 22.47 -16.53
CA LYS A 390 -1.80 23.25 -15.60
C LYS A 390 -2.73 24.26 -16.29
N LYS A 391 -2.26 24.96 -17.33
CA LYS A 391 -3.04 25.95 -18.09
C LYS A 391 -4.34 25.38 -18.70
N ASN A 392 -4.39 24.06 -18.95
CA ASN A 392 -5.51 23.37 -19.58
C ASN A 392 -6.50 22.78 -18.56
N GLU A 393 -6.33 23.02 -17.26
CA GLU A 393 -7.21 22.51 -16.21
C GLU A 393 -8.70 22.83 -16.48
N ARG A 394 -9.01 24.08 -16.80
CA ARG A 394 -10.39 24.52 -17.07
C ARG A 394 -10.97 23.82 -18.31
N ALA A 395 -10.15 23.58 -19.33
CA ALA A 395 -10.57 22.84 -20.52
C ALA A 395 -10.90 21.39 -20.17
N PHE A 396 -10.05 20.72 -19.38
CA PHE A 396 -10.28 19.37 -18.90
C PHE A 396 -11.51 19.24 -17.99
N GLY A 397 -11.75 20.21 -17.10
CA GLY A 397 -12.98 20.26 -16.30
C GLY A 397 -14.25 20.36 -17.16
N LYS A 398 -14.22 21.17 -18.24
CA LYS A 398 -15.31 21.26 -19.21
C LYS A 398 -15.48 19.97 -20.01
N ILE A 399 -14.38 19.35 -20.46
CA ILE A 399 -14.42 18.07 -21.19
C ILE A 399 -15.09 17.02 -20.33
N TYR A 400 -14.57 16.80 -19.12
CA TYR A 400 -15.07 15.80 -18.18
C TYR A 400 -16.56 16.00 -17.91
N SER A 401 -16.98 17.19 -17.47
CA SER A 401 -18.39 17.48 -17.19
C SER A 401 -19.30 17.36 -18.42
N SER A 402 -18.84 17.77 -19.61
CA SER A 402 -19.64 17.67 -20.84
C SER A 402 -19.84 16.23 -21.33
N VAL A 403 -18.88 15.35 -21.07
CA VAL A 403 -18.90 13.95 -21.51
C VAL A 403 -19.63 13.06 -20.51
N THR A 404 -19.39 13.25 -19.22
CA THR A 404 -19.96 12.41 -18.14
C THR A 404 -21.27 12.96 -17.59
N GLY A 405 -21.51 14.27 -17.70
CA GLY A 405 -22.64 14.96 -17.07
C GLY A 405 -22.42 15.29 -15.59
N LEU A 406 -21.31 14.86 -14.99
CA LEU A 406 -20.98 15.07 -13.58
C LEU A 406 -20.51 16.52 -13.34
N LYS A 407 -21.01 17.13 -12.26
CA LYS A 407 -20.74 18.54 -11.90
C LYS A 407 -20.23 18.74 -10.47
N ASN A 408 -20.18 17.68 -9.67
CA ASN A 408 -19.70 17.75 -8.29
C ASN A 408 -18.23 18.16 -8.26
N SER A 409 -17.86 18.97 -7.25
CA SER A 409 -16.46 19.27 -6.98
C SER A 409 -15.72 18.01 -6.51
N TYR A 410 -14.39 18.00 -6.63
CA TYR A 410 -13.59 16.91 -6.10
C TYR A 410 -13.80 16.75 -4.59
N GLU A 411 -13.88 17.87 -3.87
CA GLU A 411 -14.07 17.93 -2.43
C GLU A 411 -15.42 17.34 -2.00
N ASP A 412 -16.49 17.56 -2.78
CA ASP A 412 -17.79 16.92 -2.55
C ASP A 412 -17.69 15.40 -2.74
N VAL A 413 -17.03 14.94 -3.81
CA VAL A 413 -16.86 13.50 -4.08
C VAL A 413 -16.03 12.85 -2.96
N VAL A 414 -14.95 13.48 -2.49
CA VAL A 414 -14.16 13.01 -1.34
C VAL A 414 -15.02 12.88 -0.09
N ARG A 415 -15.77 13.93 0.25
CA ARG A 415 -16.66 13.93 1.42
C ARG A 415 -17.66 12.78 1.32
N ASP A 416 -18.37 12.68 0.20
CA ASP A 416 -19.45 11.72 0.03
C ASP A 416 -18.93 10.28 0.02
N ASN A 417 -17.78 10.03 -0.60
CA ASN A 417 -17.15 8.70 -0.59
C ASN A 417 -16.55 8.31 0.77
N LYS A 418 -15.98 9.26 1.53
CA LYS A 418 -15.58 8.99 2.92
C LYS A 418 -16.79 8.65 3.79
N LYS A 419 -17.92 9.31 3.58
CA LYS A 419 -19.18 8.98 4.29
C LYS A 419 -19.72 7.61 3.89
N LEU A 420 -19.74 7.31 2.59
CA LEU A 420 -20.11 5.99 2.08
C LEU A 420 -19.26 4.90 2.74
N MET A 421 -17.94 5.11 2.78
CA MET A 421 -16.99 4.18 3.38
C MET A 421 -17.23 3.97 4.89
N ILE A 422 -17.50 5.06 5.61
CA ILE A 422 -17.89 5.00 7.02
C ILE A 422 -19.19 4.22 7.21
N GLN A 423 -20.17 4.41 6.34
CA GLN A 423 -21.50 3.80 6.48
C GLN A 423 -21.50 2.31 6.13
N GLU A 424 -20.78 1.92 5.07
CA GLU A 424 -20.89 0.57 4.50
C GLU A 424 -19.89 -0.44 5.09
N ASP A 425 -18.68 -0.04 5.48
CA ASP A 425 -17.66 -1.01 5.98
C ASP A 425 -17.01 -0.64 7.33
N MET A 426 -17.19 0.59 7.82
CA MET A 426 -16.50 1.11 9.02
C MET A 426 -17.46 1.72 10.05
N ALA A 427 -18.75 1.36 10.00
CA ALA A 427 -19.76 1.95 10.88
C ALA A 427 -19.50 1.55 12.34
N SER A 428 -19.09 0.29 12.54
CA SER A 428 -18.66 -0.27 13.81
C SER A 428 -17.43 0.43 14.39
N ASP A 429 -16.43 0.79 13.57
CA ASP A 429 -15.23 1.49 14.03
C ASP A 429 -15.56 2.89 14.55
N VAL A 430 -16.41 3.65 13.84
CA VAL A 430 -16.88 4.97 14.29
C VAL A 430 -17.80 4.84 15.50
N HIS A 431 -18.62 3.79 15.57
CA HIS A 431 -19.43 3.49 16.74
C HIS A 431 -18.57 3.24 17.99
N ASN A 432 -17.51 2.44 17.88
CA ASN A 432 -16.58 2.17 18.97
C ASN A 432 -15.89 3.46 19.46
N LEU A 433 -15.50 4.34 18.54
CA LEU A 433 -14.95 5.65 18.89
C LEU A 433 -15.98 6.55 19.59
N ALA A 434 -17.25 6.50 19.16
CA ALA A 434 -18.35 7.21 19.80
C ALA A 434 -18.66 6.67 21.20
N LEU A 435 -18.59 5.35 21.41
CA LEU A 435 -18.71 4.71 22.73
C LEU A 435 -17.61 5.19 23.68
N LEU A 436 -16.37 5.24 23.20
CA LEU A 436 -15.24 5.77 23.97
C LEU A 436 -15.50 7.23 24.37
N LEU A 437 -15.91 8.07 23.42
CA LEU A 437 -16.24 9.47 23.70
C LEU A 437 -17.43 9.61 24.65
N LYS A 438 -18.45 8.75 24.52
CA LYS A 438 -19.64 8.77 25.39
C LYS A 438 -19.32 8.37 26.83
N LYS A 439 -18.40 7.43 27.03
CA LYS A 439 -17.90 7.06 28.37
C LYS A 439 -17.30 8.27 29.08
N ILE A 440 -16.54 9.09 28.35
CA ILE A 440 -15.94 10.30 28.88
C ILE A 440 -16.99 11.41 29.03
N SER A 441 -17.85 11.62 28.02
CA SER A 441 -18.86 12.70 28.03
C SER A 441 -19.91 12.52 29.13
N SER A 442 -20.21 11.29 29.53
CA SER A 442 -21.18 11.01 30.59
C SER A 442 -20.69 11.44 31.98
N ARG A 443 -19.39 11.69 32.13
CA ARG A 443 -18.77 12.24 33.36
C ARG A 443 -18.59 13.76 33.28
N ASP A 444 -18.81 14.37 32.10
CA ASP A 444 -18.66 15.80 31.87
C ASP A 444 -20.02 16.51 31.89
N ARG A 445 -20.16 17.52 32.76
CA ARG A 445 -21.40 18.30 32.94
C ARG A 445 -21.91 19.00 31.67
N HIS A 446 -21.03 19.29 30.71
CA HIS A 446 -21.35 19.93 29.44
C HIS A 446 -21.52 18.91 28.30
N GLY A 447 -21.24 17.63 28.56
CA GLY A 447 -21.33 16.52 27.60
C GLY A 447 -22.35 15.44 27.95
N SER A 448 -22.99 15.49 29.12
CA SER A 448 -23.89 14.44 29.64
C SER A 448 -25.08 14.19 28.72
N ASP A 449 -25.68 15.27 28.20
CA ASP A 449 -26.90 15.23 27.40
C ASP A 449 -26.64 14.96 25.91
N ILE A 450 -25.36 14.93 25.51
CA ILE A 450 -25.01 14.58 24.13
C ILE A 450 -25.19 13.07 23.96
N THR A 451 -26.14 12.69 23.10
CA THR A 451 -26.46 11.29 22.85
C THR A 451 -25.35 10.59 22.08
N LEU A 452 -25.26 9.26 22.21
CA LEU A 452 -24.31 8.44 21.44
C LEU A 452 -24.51 8.65 19.92
N THR A 453 -25.75 8.69 19.45
CA THR A 453 -26.10 8.97 18.05
C THR A 453 -25.60 10.34 17.59
N ALA A 454 -25.71 11.38 18.44
CA ALA A 454 -25.22 12.71 18.10
C ALA A 454 -23.68 12.73 17.99
N LEU A 455 -22.97 12.05 18.89
CA LEU A 455 -21.52 11.90 18.83
C LEU A 455 -21.08 11.12 17.59
N GLN A 456 -21.70 9.98 17.31
CA GLN A 456 -21.38 9.17 16.13
C GLN A 456 -21.57 9.95 14.82
N ARG A 457 -22.67 10.70 14.70
CA ARG A 457 -22.90 11.58 13.54
C ARG A 457 -21.88 12.70 13.46
N ALA A 458 -21.58 13.37 14.58
CA ALA A 458 -20.57 14.44 14.60
C ALA A 458 -19.18 13.93 14.19
N LEU A 459 -18.77 12.77 14.70
CA LEU A 459 -17.51 12.11 14.32
C LEU A 459 -17.49 11.76 12.83
N THR A 460 -18.59 11.21 12.31
CA THR A 460 -18.71 10.88 10.88
C THR A 460 -18.51 12.11 10.00
N GLU A 461 -19.18 13.22 10.31
CA GLU A 461 -19.05 14.44 9.50
C GLU A 461 -17.66 15.07 9.61
N VAL A 462 -17.00 15.01 10.78
CA VAL A 462 -15.62 15.49 10.96
C VAL A 462 -14.63 14.62 10.19
N LEU A 463 -14.74 13.28 10.28
CA LEU A 463 -13.89 12.33 9.55
C LEU A 463 -14.04 12.48 8.03
N ALA A 464 -15.27 12.70 7.56
CA ALA A 464 -15.58 12.87 6.14
C ALA A 464 -14.90 14.09 5.51
N VAL A 465 -14.63 15.14 6.28
CA VAL A 465 -13.97 16.36 5.78
C VAL A 465 -12.54 16.53 6.33
N PHE A 466 -12.02 15.55 7.05
CA PHE A 466 -10.69 15.61 7.64
C PHE A 466 -9.63 15.68 6.52
N PRO A 467 -8.73 16.70 6.53
CA PRO A 467 -7.94 17.05 5.35
C PRO A 467 -6.65 16.23 5.18
N VAL A 468 -6.17 15.57 6.23
CA VAL A 468 -4.94 14.77 6.23
C VAL A 468 -5.24 13.33 6.62
N TYR A 469 -4.28 12.43 6.44
CA TYR A 469 -4.40 11.05 6.89
C TYR A 469 -4.65 10.98 8.40
N ARG A 470 -3.84 11.67 9.20
CA ARG A 470 -4.03 11.80 10.64
C ARG A 470 -3.23 12.96 11.21
N THR A 471 -3.54 13.34 12.44
CA THR A 471 -2.68 14.19 13.29
C THR A 471 -1.72 13.34 14.12
N TYR A 472 -0.76 13.98 14.79
CA TYR A 472 0.29 13.31 15.59
C TYR A 472 0.36 13.79 17.05
N ILE A 473 -0.79 13.89 17.69
CA ILE A 473 -0.93 14.16 19.12
C ILE A 473 -0.60 12.87 19.90
N SER A 474 0.47 12.89 20.69
CA SER A 474 0.88 11.78 21.57
C SER A 474 1.17 12.21 23.01
N GLN A 475 1.12 13.53 23.28
CA GLN A 475 1.28 14.13 24.60
C GLN A 475 0.22 15.22 24.77
N VAL A 476 0.20 15.86 25.94
CA VAL A 476 -0.70 16.99 26.27
C VAL A 476 -0.24 18.30 25.56
N VAL A 477 0.23 18.18 24.33
CA VAL A 477 0.64 19.31 23.47
C VAL A 477 0.15 18.99 22.06
N VAL A 478 -0.60 19.94 21.49
CA VAL A 478 -1.09 19.86 20.11
C VAL A 478 -0.27 20.83 19.28
N SER A 479 0.35 20.34 18.20
CA SER A 479 1.12 21.18 17.28
C SER A 479 0.23 22.19 16.56
N ASP A 480 0.81 23.28 16.06
CA ASP A 480 0.05 24.31 15.32
C ASP A 480 -0.57 23.75 14.04
N ASP A 481 0.13 22.84 13.35
CA ASP A 481 -0.39 22.14 12.16
C ASP A 481 -1.57 21.22 12.50
N ASP A 482 -1.44 20.39 13.53
CA ASP A 482 -2.54 19.51 13.97
C ASP A 482 -3.76 20.34 14.39
N ARG A 483 -3.53 21.43 15.14
CA ARG A 483 -4.58 22.38 15.54
C ARG A 483 -5.28 22.97 14.32
N LYS A 484 -4.53 23.38 13.29
CA LYS A 484 -5.09 23.92 12.04
C LYS A 484 -5.95 22.89 11.31
N TYR A 485 -5.51 21.64 11.20
CA TYR A 485 -6.28 20.58 10.55
C TYR A 485 -7.58 20.27 11.30
N ILE A 486 -7.50 20.16 12.62
CA ILE A 486 -8.68 19.89 13.48
C ILE A 486 -9.70 21.00 13.39
N LEU A 487 -9.26 22.27 13.50
CA LEU A 487 -10.17 23.42 13.39
C LEU A 487 -10.82 23.49 12.01
N ALA A 488 -10.04 23.34 10.93
CA ALA A 488 -10.56 23.36 9.57
C ALA A 488 -11.63 22.27 9.32
N ALA A 489 -11.39 21.05 9.83
CA ALA A 489 -12.33 19.94 9.70
C ALA A 489 -13.62 20.19 10.49
N VAL A 490 -13.51 20.60 11.76
CA VAL A 490 -14.66 20.89 12.63
C VAL A 490 -15.48 22.05 12.07
N ASP A 491 -14.85 23.15 11.66
CA ASP A 491 -15.57 24.33 11.17
C ASP A 491 -16.31 24.04 9.87
N ARG A 492 -15.70 23.24 8.97
CA ARG A 492 -16.36 22.75 7.76
C ARG A 492 -17.53 21.82 8.07
N ALA A 493 -17.37 20.90 9.03
CA ALA A 493 -18.45 20.02 9.47
C ALA A 493 -19.63 20.80 10.09
N LYS A 494 -19.33 21.82 10.91
CA LYS A 494 -20.31 22.75 11.49
C LYS A 494 -21.08 23.53 10.41
N ALA A 495 -20.37 24.05 9.40
CA ALA A 495 -20.99 24.78 8.30
C ALA A 495 -21.94 23.88 7.49
N ASN A 496 -21.58 22.63 7.27
CA ASN A 496 -22.40 21.66 6.53
C ASN A 496 -23.61 21.16 7.35
N PHE A 497 -23.48 21.03 8.68
CA PHE A 497 -24.53 20.44 9.54
C PHE A 497 -24.77 21.20 10.86
N PRO A 498 -25.34 22.43 10.83
CA PRO A 498 -25.51 23.26 12.03
C PRO A 498 -26.30 22.61 13.18
N ALA A 499 -27.19 21.66 12.88
CA ALA A 499 -28.00 20.95 13.87
C ALA A 499 -27.19 20.14 14.90
N LEU A 500 -25.92 19.81 14.62
CA LEU A 500 -25.03 19.05 15.51
C LEU A 500 -24.01 19.92 16.25
N LEU A 501 -24.27 21.24 16.39
CA LEU A 501 -23.34 22.21 16.96
C LEU A 501 -22.69 21.76 18.28
N HIS A 502 -23.48 21.26 19.23
CA HIS A 502 -22.97 20.78 20.52
C HIS A 502 -22.03 19.58 20.36
N GLY A 503 -22.37 18.62 19.50
CA GLY A 503 -21.52 17.47 19.18
C GLY A 503 -20.19 17.89 18.58
N PHE A 504 -20.20 18.83 17.63
CA PHE A 504 -18.95 19.35 17.03
C PHE A 504 -18.10 20.15 18.01
N THR A 505 -18.71 20.98 18.85
CA THR A 505 -17.99 21.70 19.90
C THR A 505 -17.35 20.74 20.90
N PHE A 506 -18.04 19.65 21.24
CA PHE A 506 -17.50 18.61 22.09
C PHE A 506 -16.34 17.87 21.42
N VAL A 507 -16.50 17.36 20.20
CA VAL A 507 -15.42 16.70 19.44
C VAL A 507 -14.19 17.60 19.33
N ARG A 508 -14.37 18.90 19.01
CA ARG A 508 -13.28 19.89 18.98
C ARG A 508 -12.52 19.97 20.29
N ARG A 509 -13.23 20.05 21.42
CA ARG A 509 -12.62 20.19 22.75
C ARG A 509 -11.67 19.03 23.05
N PHE A 510 -12.07 17.81 22.71
CA PHE A 510 -11.28 16.60 22.94
C PHE A 510 -10.10 16.47 21.98
N LEU A 511 -10.33 16.72 20.68
CA LEU A 511 -9.24 16.65 19.70
C LEU A 511 -8.16 17.73 19.93
N LEU A 512 -8.53 18.89 20.48
CA LEU A 512 -7.59 19.95 20.83
C LEU A 512 -6.99 19.82 22.23
N LEU A 513 -7.39 18.80 23.01
CA LEU A 513 -7.01 18.65 24.42
C LEU A 513 -7.25 19.93 25.24
N ASP A 514 -8.37 20.59 24.98
CA ASP A 514 -8.76 21.87 25.59
C ASP A 514 -9.36 21.60 26.98
N PHE A 515 -8.49 21.31 27.94
CA PHE A 515 -8.83 20.89 29.30
C PHE A 515 -9.35 22.06 30.15
N PRO A 516 -10.57 21.97 30.71
CA PRO A 516 -10.98 22.82 31.82
C PRO A 516 -10.12 22.59 33.08
N ASP A 517 -10.00 23.61 33.91
CA ASP A 517 -9.18 23.58 35.14
C ASP A 517 -9.56 22.46 36.13
N TYR A 518 -10.80 21.96 36.07
CA TYR A 518 -11.32 20.94 36.98
C TYR A 518 -11.05 19.50 36.53
N VAL A 519 -10.44 19.27 35.36
CA VAL A 519 -10.20 17.92 34.82
C VAL A 519 -8.97 17.29 35.49
N SER A 520 -9.16 16.11 36.06
CA SER A 520 -8.10 15.33 36.70
C SER A 520 -7.08 14.77 35.71
N GLU A 521 -5.89 14.40 36.18
CA GLU A 521 -4.86 13.77 35.32
C GLU A 521 -5.29 12.41 34.74
N GLU A 522 -6.20 11.69 35.41
CA GLU A 522 -6.82 10.48 34.85
C GLU A 522 -7.72 10.82 33.66
N GLU A 523 -8.60 11.81 33.81
CA GLU A 523 -9.45 12.26 32.72
C GLU A 523 -8.65 12.86 31.56
N LYS A 524 -7.56 13.59 31.82
CA LYS A 524 -6.66 14.07 30.75
C LYS A 524 -6.09 12.92 29.93
N ARG A 525 -5.73 11.80 30.57
CA ARG A 525 -5.26 10.58 29.88
C ARG A 525 -6.37 9.94 29.05
N ASP A 526 -7.60 9.90 29.54
CA ASP A 526 -8.75 9.39 28.76
C ASP A 526 -9.00 10.23 27.49
N TRP A 527 -8.87 11.56 27.58
CA TRP A 527 -9.05 12.45 26.42
C TRP A 527 -7.92 12.29 25.41
N LEU A 528 -6.68 12.20 25.88
CA LEU A 528 -5.53 11.90 25.03
C LEU A 528 -5.71 10.54 24.34
N HIS A 529 -6.16 9.52 25.08
CA HIS A 529 -6.47 8.21 24.50
C HIS A 529 -7.52 8.32 23.40
N PHE A 530 -8.62 9.05 23.62
CA PHE A 530 -9.62 9.30 22.58
C PHE A 530 -9.02 9.97 21.34
N ALA A 531 -8.21 11.02 21.50
CA ALA A 531 -7.54 11.69 20.37
C ALA A 531 -6.62 10.73 19.61
N MET A 532 -5.84 9.90 20.31
CA MET A 532 -4.97 8.90 19.70
C MET A 532 -5.76 7.81 18.97
N ARG A 533 -6.92 7.39 19.48
CA ARG A 533 -7.84 6.45 18.79
C ARG A 533 -8.48 7.06 17.55
N PHE A 534 -8.87 8.34 17.60
CA PHE A 534 -9.36 9.06 16.43
C PHE A 534 -8.30 9.08 15.32
N GLN A 535 -7.04 9.32 15.67
CA GLN A 535 -5.91 9.35 14.72
C GLN A 535 -5.65 7.98 14.05
N GLN A 536 -5.91 6.86 14.73
CA GLN A 536 -5.80 5.53 14.12
C GLN A 536 -6.95 5.22 13.16
N LEU A 537 -8.08 5.94 13.25
CA LEU A 537 -9.25 5.74 12.39
C LEU A 537 -9.29 6.69 11.19
N SER A 538 -8.79 7.93 11.33
CA SER A 538 -8.82 8.92 10.25
C SER A 538 -8.02 8.48 9.02
N GLY A 539 -6.90 7.78 9.22
CA GLY A 539 -6.05 7.27 8.14
C GLY A 539 -6.76 6.23 7.26
N PRO A 540 -7.32 5.15 7.85
CA PRO A 540 -8.18 4.22 7.14
C PRO A 540 -9.34 4.86 6.37
N VAL A 541 -10.05 5.82 6.97
CA VAL A 541 -11.13 6.55 6.29
C VAL A 541 -10.60 7.33 5.08
N MET A 542 -9.42 7.94 5.20
CA MET A 542 -8.74 8.61 4.08
C MET A 542 -8.39 7.62 2.97
N ALA A 543 -7.67 6.54 3.28
CA ALA A 543 -7.24 5.55 2.29
C ALA A 543 -8.45 4.95 1.55
N LYS A 544 -9.44 4.44 2.29
CA LYS A 544 -10.56 3.71 1.71
C LYS A 544 -11.59 4.63 1.02
N GLY A 545 -11.83 5.82 1.57
CA GLY A 545 -12.74 6.81 0.96
C GLY A 545 -12.13 7.57 -0.22
N VAL A 546 -10.82 7.80 -0.23
CA VAL A 546 -10.15 8.56 -1.30
C VAL A 546 -9.47 7.64 -2.30
N GLU A 547 -8.47 6.88 -1.88
CA GLU A 547 -7.63 6.11 -2.81
C GLU A 547 -8.35 4.91 -3.43
N ASP A 548 -9.22 4.27 -2.66
CA ASP A 548 -9.97 3.07 -3.09
C ASP A 548 -11.43 3.36 -3.44
N THR A 549 -11.84 4.62 -3.51
CA THR A 549 -13.19 4.99 -3.96
C THR A 549 -13.16 6.25 -4.83
N THR A 550 -12.77 7.40 -4.27
CA THR A 550 -12.74 8.68 -5.03
C THR A 550 -11.88 8.61 -6.28
N HIS A 551 -10.72 7.95 -6.23
CA HIS A 551 -9.82 7.79 -7.37
C HIS A 551 -10.38 6.90 -8.50
N TYR A 552 -11.51 6.23 -8.29
CA TYR A 552 -12.26 5.49 -9.31
C TYR A 552 -13.56 6.19 -9.74
N VAL A 553 -13.94 7.28 -9.05
CA VAL A 553 -15.14 8.07 -9.35
C VAL A 553 -14.77 9.37 -10.07
N TYR A 554 -13.80 10.13 -9.58
CA TYR A 554 -13.40 11.41 -10.17
C TYR A 554 -12.39 11.22 -11.30
N ASN A 555 -12.87 10.91 -12.49
CA ASN A 555 -12.04 10.38 -13.58
C ASN A 555 -11.46 11.44 -14.53
N ARG A 556 -11.41 12.73 -14.14
CA ARG A 556 -11.03 13.88 -14.99
C ARG A 556 -9.73 13.64 -15.77
N LEU A 557 -8.68 13.19 -15.08
CA LEU A 557 -7.40 12.77 -15.66
C LEU A 557 -6.79 11.68 -14.76
N LEU A 558 -6.79 10.42 -15.21
CA LEU A 558 -6.48 9.27 -14.36
C LEU A 558 -5.03 9.19 -13.87
N SER A 559 -4.09 9.87 -14.52
CA SER A 559 -2.71 9.91 -14.05
C SER A 559 -2.55 10.67 -12.73
N LEU A 560 -3.52 11.51 -12.35
CA LEU A 560 -3.54 12.20 -11.06
C LEU A 560 -4.22 11.38 -9.95
N ASN A 561 -4.90 10.29 -10.32
CA ASN A 561 -5.62 9.40 -9.41
C ASN A 561 -4.66 8.30 -8.93
N GLU A 562 -3.68 8.71 -8.13
CA GLU A 562 -2.60 7.87 -7.62
C GLU A 562 -2.56 7.88 -6.08
N VAL A 563 -1.88 6.93 -5.43
CA VAL A 563 -1.66 6.95 -3.97
C VAL A 563 -0.97 8.26 -3.56
N GLY A 564 -1.55 8.97 -2.58
CA GLY A 564 -1.15 10.34 -2.23
C GLY A 564 -1.45 11.42 -3.28
N GLY A 565 -2.06 11.05 -4.41
CA GLY A 565 -2.42 11.94 -5.50
C GLY A 565 -3.56 12.88 -5.14
N ARG A 566 -3.63 13.98 -5.89
CA ARG A 566 -4.58 15.08 -5.63
C ARG A 566 -5.29 15.46 -6.93
N PRO A 567 -6.30 14.71 -7.37
CA PRO A 567 -6.97 14.96 -8.66
C PRO A 567 -7.55 16.37 -8.83
N ALA A 568 -7.83 17.10 -7.76
CA ALA A 568 -8.17 18.53 -7.80
C ALA A 568 -7.01 19.43 -8.27
N HIS A 569 -5.77 19.11 -7.90
CA HIS A 569 -4.56 19.82 -8.31
C HIS A 569 -4.08 19.28 -9.68
N PHE A 570 -4.44 19.97 -10.77
CA PHE A 570 -4.26 19.42 -12.14
C PHE A 570 -2.80 19.30 -12.60
N GLY A 571 -1.85 19.99 -11.97
CA GLY A 571 -0.43 19.95 -12.34
C GLY A 571 0.37 21.01 -11.60
N CYS A 572 1.70 20.92 -11.64
CA CYS A 572 2.59 21.80 -10.89
C CYS A 572 3.48 22.67 -11.79
N SER A 573 3.82 23.86 -11.29
CA SER A 573 4.79 24.77 -11.89
C SER A 573 6.21 24.29 -11.65
N LEU A 574 7.18 24.79 -12.44
CA LEU A 574 8.60 24.50 -12.19
C LEU A 574 9.03 25.03 -10.81
N GLU A 575 8.55 26.21 -10.42
CA GLU A 575 8.83 26.80 -9.12
C GLU A 575 8.32 25.93 -7.95
N GLU A 576 7.08 25.43 -8.03
CA GLU A 576 6.50 24.52 -7.02
C GLU A 576 7.38 23.27 -6.85
N PHE A 577 7.85 22.69 -7.96
CA PHE A 577 8.74 21.53 -7.93
C PHE A 577 10.15 21.84 -7.40
N HIS A 578 10.74 22.95 -7.81
CA HIS A 578 12.06 23.35 -7.30
C HIS A 578 12.01 23.68 -5.82
N ASN A 579 10.94 24.33 -5.33
CA ASN A 579 10.72 24.58 -3.90
C ASN A 579 10.56 23.28 -3.11
N PHE A 580 9.82 22.31 -3.65
CA PHE A 580 9.72 20.96 -3.07
C PHE A 580 11.11 20.31 -2.93
N ASN A 581 11.93 20.32 -3.99
CA ASN A 581 13.28 19.73 -3.94
C ASN A 581 14.23 20.48 -3.01
N THR A 582 14.17 21.82 -2.96
CA THR A 582 14.97 22.63 -2.03
C THR A 582 14.62 22.26 -0.58
N LYS A 583 13.33 22.18 -0.26
CA LYS A 583 12.86 21.78 1.08
C LYS A 583 13.25 20.33 1.41
N LYS A 584 13.07 19.41 0.46
CA LYS A 584 13.48 18.01 0.60
C LYS A 584 14.98 17.91 0.86
N ARG A 585 15.83 18.66 0.14
CA ARG A 585 17.28 18.69 0.38
C ARG A 585 17.65 19.18 1.78
N GLY A 586 16.91 20.15 2.32
CA GLY A 586 17.17 20.71 3.65
C GLY A 586 16.70 19.84 4.81
N LEU A 587 15.55 19.16 4.66
CA LEU A 587 14.90 18.44 5.76
C LEU A 587 15.00 16.91 5.64
N TRP A 588 14.88 16.38 4.43
CA TRP A 588 14.76 14.94 4.16
C TRP A 588 15.66 14.52 2.98
N PRO A 589 16.97 14.81 3.02
CA PRO A 589 17.89 14.66 1.89
C PRO A 589 18.01 13.22 1.38
N ASP A 590 17.64 12.25 2.22
CA ASP A 590 17.81 10.82 1.97
C ASP A 590 16.48 10.06 1.88
N SER A 591 15.35 10.77 1.79
CA SER A 591 14.04 10.16 1.55
C SER A 591 13.99 9.53 0.15
N LEU A 592 13.18 8.47 -0.02
CA LEU A 592 13.05 7.83 -1.33
C LEU A 592 12.39 8.76 -2.37
N ASN A 593 12.77 8.57 -3.63
CA ASN A 593 12.16 9.13 -4.83
C ASN A 593 11.53 7.98 -5.62
N ALA A 594 10.31 7.60 -5.25
CA ALA A 594 9.57 6.55 -5.92
C ALA A 594 8.76 7.12 -7.09
N THR A 595 8.57 6.29 -8.12
CA THR A 595 7.63 6.56 -9.22
C THR A 595 6.70 5.38 -9.49
N SER A 596 7.09 4.15 -9.20
CA SER A 596 6.19 2.99 -9.15
C SER A 596 6.38 2.25 -7.84
N THR A 597 5.32 1.63 -7.33
CA THR A 597 5.36 0.73 -6.15
C THR A 597 4.38 -0.42 -6.34
N HIS A 598 4.37 -1.36 -5.40
CA HIS A 598 3.38 -2.44 -5.37
C HIS A 598 1.94 -1.98 -5.06
N ASP A 599 1.74 -0.73 -4.63
CA ASP A 599 0.40 -0.18 -4.33
C ASP A 599 -0.02 0.97 -5.26
N THR A 600 0.89 1.49 -6.09
CA THR A 600 0.52 2.47 -7.12
C THR A 600 -0.62 1.93 -8.00
N LYS A 601 -1.60 2.78 -8.29
CA LYS A 601 -2.81 2.46 -9.05
C LYS A 601 -2.51 2.26 -10.53
N ARG A 602 -1.39 2.80 -11.03
CA ARG A 602 -0.85 2.58 -12.38
C ARG A 602 0.69 2.55 -12.35
N GLY A 603 1.29 1.88 -13.33
CA GLY A 603 2.72 1.97 -13.59
C GLY A 603 3.16 3.37 -14.00
N GLU A 604 4.44 3.68 -13.78
CA GLU A 604 4.99 5.02 -13.98
C GLU A 604 4.93 5.50 -15.44
N ASP A 605 5.05 4.59 -16.40
CA ASP A 605 5.01 4.92 -17.82
C ASP A 605 3.57 4.98 -18.35
N ALA A 606 2.66 4.21 -17.75
CA ALA A 606 1.22 4.36 -18.01
C ALA A 606 0.72 5.76 -17.60
N ARG A 607 1.19 6.30 -16.45
CA ARG A 607 0.86 7.68 -16.07
C ARG A 607 1.52 8.71 -16.99
N ALA A 608 2.79 8.53 -17.35
CA ALA A 608 3.51 9.41 -18.26
C ALA A 608 2.80 9.56 -19.62
N ARG A 609 2.21 8.47 -20.15
CA ARG A 609 1.36 8.49 -21.35
C ARG A 609 0.06 9.27 -21.13
N ILE A 610 -0.66 8.99 -20.05
CA ILE A 610 -1.94 9.67 -19.76
C ILE A 610 -1.71 11.19 -19.58
N ASN A 611 -0.59 11.61 -18.99
CA ASN A 611 -0.22 13.02 -18.83
C ASN A 611 -0.20 13.80 -20.15
N VAL A 612 0.17 13.17 -21.27
CA VAL A 612 0.19 13.78 -22.61
C VAL A 612 -1.19 14.31 -23.02
N LEU A 613 -2.28 13.66 -22.57
CA LEU A 613 -3.64 14.13 -22.87
C LEU A 613 -3.84 15.57 -22.39
N SER A 614 -3.22 15.95 -21.27
CA SER A 614 -3.29 17.30 -20.71
C SER A 614 -2.78 18.37 -21.67
N GLU A 615 -1.93 18.02 -22.64
CA GLU A 615 -1.39 18.94 -23.64
C GLU A 615 -2.31 19.17 -24.85
N MET A 616 -3.26 18.25 -25.10
CA MET A 616 -4.08 18.21 -26.31
C MET A 616 -5.59 18.09 -26.01
N PRO A 617 -6.18 19.00 -25.21
CA PRO A 617 -7.58 18.90 -24.77
C PRO A 617 -8.59 18.82 -25.94
N ASP A 618 -8.37 19.59 -27.01
CA ASP A 618 -9.31 19.63 -28.14
C ASP A 618 -9.29 18.33 -28.95
N GLU A 619 -8.11 17.78 -29.20
CA GLU A 619 -7.99 16.47 -29.86
C GLU A 619 -8.58 15.37 -28.97
N TRP A 620 -8.29 15.40 -27.66
CA TRP A 620 -8.87 14.46 -26.70
C TRP A 620 -10.40 14.45 -26.74
N LEU A 621 -11.03 15.64 -26.66
CA LEU A 621 -12.49 15.77 -26.76
C LEU A 621 -13.04 15.24 -28.09
N LYS A 622 -12.35 15.54 -29.20
CA LYS A 622 -12.74 15.05 -30.53
C LYS A 622 -12.74 13.52 -30.58
N ARG A 623 -11.68 12.89 -30.06
CA ARG A 623 -11.55 11.42 -30.00
C ARG A 623 -12.61 10.78 -29.13
N LEU A 624 -12.83 11.30 -27.92
CA LEU A 624 -13.89 10.84 -27.03
C LEU A 624 -15.26 10.82 -27.70
N ARG A 625 -15.65 11.94 -28.34
CA ARG A 625 -16.94 12.04 -29.05
C ARG A 625 -17.05 11.02 -30.18
N ALA A 626 -15.96 10.81 -30.92
CA ALA A 626 -15.92 9.82 -31.99
C ALA A 626 -16.09 8.39 -31.45
N TRP A 627 -15.32 8.00 -30.44
CA TRP A 627 -15.35 6.66 -29.87
C TRP A 627 -16.69 6.35 -29.18
N ILE A 628 -17.23 7.31 -28.44
CA ILE A 628 -18.58 7.24 -27.85
C ILE A 628 -19.64 6.94 -28.91
N ARG A 629 -19.54 7.58 -30.07
CA ARG A 629 -20.49 7.38 -31.17
C ARG A 629 -20.29 6.01 -31.83
N ILE A 630 -19.05 5.66 -32.17
CA ILE A 630 -18.68 4.38 -32.80
C ILE A 630 -19.11 3.19 -31.93
N ASN A 631 -18.85 3.27 -30.62
CA ASN A 631 -19.08 2.16 -29.70
C ASN A 631 -20.52 2.12 -29.15
N ARG A 632 -21.41 3.04 -29.53
CA ARG A 632 -22.80 3.11 -29.02
C ARG A 632 -23.56 1.80 -29.20
N GLY A 633 -23.43 1.15 -30.35
CA GLY A 633 -24.10 -0.12 -30.66
C GLY A 633 -23.54 -1.34 -29.91
N LYS A 634 -22.38 -1.20 -29.25
CA LYS A 634 -21.75 -2.30 -28.50
C LYS A 634 -22.21 -2.36 -27.04
N LYS A 635 -22.85 -1.29 -26.54
CA LYS A 635 -23.36 -1.17 -25.17
C LYS A 635 -24.62 -2.01 -24.94
N LYS A 636 -24.79 -2.51 -23.71
CA LYS A 636 -26.01 -3.22 -23.28
C LYS A 636 -26.83 -2.35 -22.32
N ARG A 637 -28.11 -2.69 -22.14
CA ARG A 637 -28.93 -2.13 -21.06
C ARG A 637 -29.07 -3.14 -19.94
N VAL A 638 -28.74 -2.74 -18.72
CA VAL A 638 -28.87 -3.52 -17.47
C VAL A 638 -29.58 -2.64 -16.46
N HIS A 639 -30.65 -3.13 -15.82
CA HIS A 639 -31.48 -2.36 -14.86
C HIS A 639 -31.88 -0.95 -15.35
N GLY A 640 -32.12 -0.79 -16.65
CA GLY A 640 -32.46 0.50 -17.27
C GLY A 640 -31.27 1.41 -17.59
N LEU A 641 -30.08 1.14 -17.05
CA LEU A 641 -28.83 1.85 -17.31
C LEU A 641 -28.14 1.34 -18.58
N THR A 642 -27.41 2.21 -19.27
CA THR A 642 -26.57 1.82 -20.41
C THR A 642 -25.17 1.51 -19.90
N VAL A 643 -24.63 0.33 -20.21
CA VAL A 643 -23.37 -0.17 -19.67
C VAL A 643 -22.28 -0.25 -20.75
N PRO A 644 -21.06 0.28 -20.49
CA PRO A 644 -20.71 1.14 -19.36
C PRO A 644 -21.45 2.47 -19.42
N ASP A 645 -21.62 3.11 -18.27
CA ASP A 645 -22.08 4.51 -18.22
C ASP A 645 -21.02 5.45 -18.84
N ARG A 646 -21.26 6.77 -18.83
CA ARG A 646 -20.32 7.72 -19.43
C ARG A 646 -19.03 7.91 -18.64
N ASN A 647 -19.07 7.77 -17.32
CA ASN A 647 -17.90 7.94 -16.48
C ASN A 647 -16.98 6.71 -16.56
N ASP A 648 -17.56 5.51 -16.54
CA ASP A 648 -16.84 4.25 -16.72
C ASP A 648 -16.25 4.15 -18.12
N GLU A 649 -16.98 4.56 -19.17
CA GLU A 649 -16.44 4.61 -20.52
C GLU A 649 -15.27 5.61 -20.65
N TYR A 650 -15.36 6.78 -20.01
CA TYR A 650 -14.27 7.77 -19.97
C TYR A 650 -13.03 7.24 -19.22
N PHE A 651 -13.26 6.48 -18.14
CA PHE A 651 -12.21 5.78 -17.40
C PHE A 651 -11.51 4.76 -18.32
N LEU A 652 -12.27 3.88 -18.98
CA LEU A 652 -11.72 2.84 -19.84
C LEU A 652 -10.83 3.41 -20.94
N TYR A 653 -11.25 4.48 -21.63
CA TYR A 653 -10.44 5.03 -22.71
C TYR A 653 -9.08 5.54 -22.24
N GLN A 654 -9.00 6.19 -21.08
CA GLN A 654 -7.72 6.60 -20.50
C GLN A 654 -6.89 5.41 -20.04
N THR A 655 -7.52 4.39 -19.44
CA THR A 655 -6.85 3.14 -19.07
C THR A 655 -6.22 2.45 -20.28
N LEU A 656 -6.96 2.35 -21.40
CA LEU A 656 -6.44 1.77 -22.62
C LEU A 656 -5.23 2.56 -23.14
N ILE A 657 -5.29 3.89 -23.14
CA ILE A 657 -4.18 4.75 -23.58
C ILE A 657 -2.94 4.55 -22.70
N GLY A 658 -3.12 4.49 -21.37
CA GLY A 658 -2.03 4.28 -20.44
C GLY A 658 -1.37 2.91 -20.61
N ALA A 659 -2.17 1.84 -20.68
CA ALA A 659 -1.67 0.47 -20.60
C ALA A 659 -1.48 -0.24 -21.97
N TRP A 660 -1.72 0.45 -23.10
CA TRP A 660 -1.64 -0.17 -24.43
C TRP A 660 -0.27 -0.82 -24.70
N PRO A 661 -0.19 -2.09 -25.12
CA PRO A 661 1.08 -2.75 -25.32
C PRO A 661 1.84 -2.18 -26.53
N PHE A 662 3.17 -2.21 -26.46
CA PHE A 662 4.02 -1.86 -27.61
C PHE A 662 4.14 -3.01 -28.61
N SER A 663 4.15 -4.27 -28.13
CA SER A 663 4.16 -5.46 -28.98
C SER A 663 2.76 -6.03 -29.18
N ASP A 664 2.47 -6.47 -30.41
CA ASP A 664 1.23 -7.20 -30.70
C ASP A 664 1.19 -8.59 -30.02
N ASP A 665 2.35 -9.16 -29.64
CA ASP A 665 2.42 -10.44 -28.91
C ASP A 665 1.82 -10.35 -27.50
N GLU A 666 1.84 -9.16 -26.88
CA GLU A 666 1.25 -8.90 -25.56
C GLU A 666 -0.26 -8.64 -25.63
N TYR A 667 -0.81 -8.49 -26.83
CA TYR A 667 -2.20 -8.07 -27.04
C TYR A 667 -3.24 -9.04 -26.44
N PRO A 668 -3.09 -10.38 -26.54
CA PRO A 668 -4.04 -11.31 -25.92
C PRO A 668 -4.06 -11.19 -24.38
N GLU A 669 -2.90 -11.14 -23.73
CA GLU A 669 -2.81 -10.96 -22.27
C GLU A 669 -3.37 -9.59 -21.85
N PHE A 670 -3.08 -8.54 -22.64
CA PHE A 670 -3.61 -7.20 -22.40
C PHE A 670 -5.14 -7.17 -22.30
N ILE A 671 -5.86 -7.87 -23.17
CA ILE A 671 -7.33 -7.92 -23.12
C ILE A 671 -7.80 -8.51 -21.77
N GLU A 672 -7.19 -9.61 -21.32
CA GLU A 672 -7.55 -10.24 -20.04
C GLU A 672 -7.18 -9.38 -18.82
N ARG A 673 -6.07 -8.62 -18.91
CA ARG A 673 -5.69 -7.62 -17.90
C ARG A 673 -6.74 -6.52 -17.80
N ILE A 674 -7.19 -5.96 -18.93
CA ILE A 674 -8.24 -4.92 -18.97
C ILE A 674 -9.55 -5.46 -18.40
N LYS A 675 -9.99 -6.66 -18.80
CA LYS A 675 -11.24 -7.26 -18.30
C LYS A 675 -11.25 -7.41 -16.78
N ARG A 676 -10.15 -7.88 -16.18
CA ARG A 676 -10.01 -7.98 -14.72
C ARG A 676 -10.00 -6.61 -14.06
N TYR A 677 -9.25 -5.66 -14.63
CA TYR A 677 -9.10 -4.32 -14.07
C TYR A 677 -10.39 -3.52 -14.04
N ILE A 678 -11.20 -3.54 -15.11
CA ILE A 678 -12.45 -2.77 -15.13
C ILE A 678 -13.45 -3.26 -14.07
N VAL A 679 -13.50 -4.56 -13.80
CA VAL A 679 -14.36 -5.12 -12.73
C VAL A 679 -13.87 -4.64 -11.37
N LYS A 680 -12.56 -4.69 -11.11
CA LYS A 680 -11.98 -4.11 -9.90
C LYS A 680 -12.32 -2.62 -9.78
N ALA A 681 -12.11 -1.85 -10.84
CA ALA A 681 -12.35 -0.41 -10.84
C ALA A 681 -13.80 -0.03 -10.48
N VAL A 682 -14.80 -0.70 -11.06
CA VAL A 682 -16.22 -0.39 -10.74
C VAL A 682 -16.63 -0.87 -9.35
N ARG A 683 -16.02 -1.94 -8.84
CA ARG A 683 -16.22 -2.39 -7.44
C ARG A 683 -15.58 -1.46 -6.43
N GLU A 684 -14.40 -0.90 -6.73
CA GLU A 684 -13.78 0.15 -5.91
C GLU A 684 -14.61 1.43 -5.95
N ALA A 685 -15.14 1.82 -7.12
CA ALA A 685 -15.98 3.01 -7.27
C ALA A 685 -17.30 2.95 -6.48
N LYS A 686 -17.86 1.75 -6.25
CA LYS A 686 -19.10 1.52 -5.47
C LYS A 686 -20.34 2.26 -6.00
N VAL A 687 -20.35 2.63 -7.29
CA VAL A 687 -21.48 3.35 -7.92
C VAL A 687 -22.56 2.37 -8.40
N HIS A 688 -22.16 1.34 -9.15
CA HIS A 688 -23.09 0.38 -9.76
C HIS A 688 -22.93 -1.04 -9.21
N THR A 689 -21.76 -1.37 -8.68
CA THR A 689 -21.42 -2.67 -8.07
C THR A 689 -20.44 -2.45 -6.93
N ALA A 690 -20.33 -3.38 -5.99
CA ALA A 690 -19.40 -3.31 -4.87
C ALA A 690 -18.90 -4.72 -4.50
N TRP A 691 -17.78 -4.79 -3.77
CA TRP A 691 -17.26 -6.07 -3.25
C TRP A 691 -18.27 -6.79 -2.32
N LEU A 692 -19.00 -6.03 -1.49
CA LEU A 692 -20.02 -6.59 -0.58
C LEU A 692 -21.24 -7.15 -1.30
N LYS A 693 -21.64 -6.54 -2.40
CA LYS A 693 -22.84 -6.89 -3.16
C LYS A 693 -22.57 -6.70 -4.66
N PRO A 694 -21.91 -7.68 -5.32
CA PRO A 694 -21.58 -7.57 -6.73
C PRO A 694 -22.84 -7.56 -7.61
N ASP A 695 -22.94 -6.59 -8.51
CA ASP A 695 -23.86 -6.61 -9.64
C ASP A 695 -23.17 -7.28 -10.83
N THR A 696 -23.33 -8.61 -10.90
CA THR A 696 -22.71 -9.43 -11.95
C THR A 696 -23.28 -9.14 -13.34
N GLU A 697 -24.51 -8.61 -13.47
CA GLU A 697 -25.07 -8.23 -14.77
C GLU A 697 -24.36 -6.99 -15.33
N TYR A 698 -24.15 -5.97 -14.49
CA TYR A 698 -23.37 -4.79 -14.86
C TYR A 698 -21.93 -5.15 -15.22
N GLU A 699 -21.27 -5.94 -14.36
CA GLU A 699 -19.88 -6.38 -14.56
C GLU A 699 -19.70 -7.13 -15.88
N ASN A 700 -20.55 -8.12 -16.16
CA ASN A 700 -20.51 -8.91 -17.39
C ASN A 700 -20.83 -8.06 -18.63
N ALA A 701 -21.76 -7.09 -18.52
CA ALA A 701 -22.06 -6.18 -19.61
C ALA A 701 -20.87 -5.27 -19.93
N TYR A 702 -20.15 -4.79 -18.92
CA TYR A 702 -18.96 -3.96 -19.11
C TYR A 702 -17.78 -4.76 -19.69
N VAL A 703 -17.54 -5.97 -19.18
CA VAL A 703 -16.55 -6.91 -19.76
C VAL A 703 -16.86 -7.20 -21.22
N SER A 704 -18.12 -7.49 -21.55
CA SER A 704 -18.55 -7.72 -22.94
C SER A 704 -18.36 -6.48 -23.82
N PHE A 705 -18.54 -5.27 -23.28
CA PHE A 705 -18.25 -4.04 -24.02
C PHE A 705 -16.75 -3.91 -24.31
N ALA A 706 -15.89 -4.09 -23.30
CA ALA A 706 -14.44 -4.02 -23.46
C ALA A 706 -13.92 -5.03 -24.50
N GLU A 707 -14.38 -6.27 -24.44
CA GLU A 707 -14.04 -7.32 -25.41
C GLU A 707 -14.43 -6.94 -26.84
N LYS A 708 -15.65 -6.43 -27.06
CA LYS A 708 -16.12 -6.01 -28.38
C LYS A 708 -15.36 -4.82 -28.96
N ILE A 709 -14.86 -3.90 -28.13
CA ILE A 709 -14.07 -2.76 -28.63
C ILE A 709 -12.62 -3.17 -28.91
N LEU A 710 -12.08 -4.16 -28.19
CA LEU A 710 -10.70 -4.63 -28.32
C LEU A 710 -10.51 -5.80 -29.31
N THR A 711 -11.59 -6.45 -29.74
CA THR A 711 -11.48 -7.53 -30.74
C THR A 711 -10.91 -6.99 -32.06
N ARG A 712 -9.79 -7.55 -32.52
CA ARG A 712 -9.15 -7.18 -33.79
C ARG A 712 -10.06 -7.62 -34.95
N SER A 713 -10.42 -6.68 -35.81
CA SER A 713 -11.17 -6.92 -37.03
C SER A 713 -11.01 -5.73 -37.97
N GLU A 714 -11.01 -5.98 -39.28
CA GLU A 714 -11.04 -4.93 -40.30
C GLU A 714 -12.30 -4.05 -40.20
N THR A 715 -13.38 -4.56 -39.62
CA THR A 715 -14.62 -3.79 -39.39
C THR A 715 -14.62 -3.01 -38.08
N ASN A 716 -13.58 -3.14 -37.23
CA ASN A 716 -13.52 -2.42 -35.96
C ASN A 716 -13.04 -0.97 -36.15
N GLU A 717 -13.99 -0.08 -36.45
CA GLU A 717 -13.75 1.36 -36.63
C GLU A 717 -13.11 2.03 -35.41
N PHE A 718 -13.38 1.53 -34.19
CA PHE A 718 -12.77 2.08 -32.98
C PHE A 718 -11.26 1.86 -32.99
N LEU A 719 -10.78 0.65 -33.25
CA LEU A 719 -9.33 0.38 -33.28
C LEU A 719 -8.62 1.11 -34.41
N LYS A 720 -9.28 1.28 -35.56
CA LYS A 720 -8.76 2.07 -36.70
C LYS A 720 -8.48 3.53 -36.31
N ASP A 721 -9.33 4.13 -35.49
CA ASP A 721 -9.15 5.51 -35.01
C ASP A 721 -8.30 5.61 -33.73
N PHE A 722 -8.45 4.64 -32.82
CA PHE A 722 -7.80 4.61 -31.50
C PHE A 722 -6.30 4.33 -31.59
N ILE A 723 -5.88 3.34 -32.38
CA ILE A 723 -4.47 2.91 -32.42
C ILE A 723 -3.53 4.04 -32.87
N PRO A 724 -3.82 4.80 -33.95
CA PRO A 724 -2.98 5.93 -34.35
C PRO A 724 -2.86 6.99 -33.24
N PHE A 725 -3.98 7.35 -32.61
CA PHE A 725 -3.96 8.31 -31.49
C PHE A 725 -3.18 7.77 -30.28
N CYS A 726 -3.32 6.48 -29.97
CA CYS A 726 -2.59 5.84 -28.88
C CYS A 726 -1.08 5.77 -29.17
N ARG A 727 -0.66 5.51 -30.41
CA ARG A 727 0.75 5.56 -30.82
C ARG A 727 1.34 6.96 -30.67
N LYS A 728 0.61 7.99 -31.11
CA LYS A 728 0.97 9.39 -30.90
C LYS A 728 1.19 9.70 -29.42
N VAL A 729 0.22 9.35 -28.56
CA VAL A 729 0.33 9.56 -27.11
C VAL A 729 1.49 8.76 -26.52
N SER A 730 1.70 7.53 -26.98
CA SER A 730 2.79 6.66 -26.51
C SER A 730 4.17 7.22 -26.85
N HIS A 731 4.35 7.83 -28.03
CA HIS A 731 5.59 8.50 -28.41
C HIS A 731 5.97 9.63 -27.44
N TYR A 732 5.03 10.54 -27.15
CA TYR A 732 5.29 11.60 -26.17
C TYR A 732 5.40 11.05 -24.74
N GLY A 733 4.69 9.96 -24.44
CA GLY A 733 4.79 9.24 -23.17
C GLY A 733 6.19 8.69 -22.92
N ILE A 734 6.84 8.11 -23.94
CA ILE A 734 8.25 7.68 -23.88
C ILE A 734 9.16 8.83 -23.47
N LEU A 735 8.99 10.00 -24.09
CA LEU A 735 9.83 11.17 -23.81
C LEU A 735 9.58 11.71 -22.39
N ASN A 736 8.33 11.78 -21.95
CA ASN A 736 7.98 12.12 -20.57
C ASN A 736 8.59 11.13 -19.57
N SER A 737 8.55 9.83 -19.87
CA SER A 737 9.15 8.78 -19.04
C SER A 737 10.67 8.89 -18.93
N LEU A 738 11.37 9.24 -20.02
CA LEU A 738 12.82 9.47 -19.98
C LEU A 738 13.16 10.69 -19.10
N SER A 739 12.42 11.80 -19.26
CA SER A 739 12.56 12.98 -18.40
C SER A 739 12.27 12.64 -16.93
N GLN A 740 11.18 11.95 -16.63
CA GLN A 740 10.81 11.51 -15.29
C GLN A 740 11.90 10.62 -14.67
N THR A 741 12.45 9.69 -15.45
CA THR A 741 13.50 8.77 -15.00
C THR A 741 14.78 9.52 -14.62
N LEU A 742 15.22 10.46 -15.45
CA LEU A 742 16.41 11.27 -15.15
C LEU A 742 16.18 12.14 -13.90
N ILE A 743 15.01 12.78 -13.80
CA ILE A 743 14.65 13.60 -12.64
C ILE A 743 14.62 12.75 -11.37
N LYS A 744 14.01 11.57 -11.39
CA LYS A 744 14.01 10.60 -10.28
C LYS A 744 15.42 10.34 -9.76
N ILE A 745 16.36 10.05 -10.67
CA ILE A 745 17.75 9.71 -10.34
C ILE A 745 18.50 10.91 -9.75
N THR A 746 18.25 12.11 -10.27
CA THR A 746 19.10 13.29 -10.03
C THR A 746 18.51 14.32 -9.07
N SER A 747 17.23 14.24 -8.72
CA SER A 747 16.65 15.07 -7.65
C SER A 747 17.19 14.69 -6.26
N PRO A 748 17.10 15.59 -5.26
CA PRO A 748 17.44 15.27 -3.88
C PRO A 748 16.68 14.05 -3.37
N GLY A 749 17.34 13.17 -2.63
CA GLY A 749 16.80 11.87 -2.22
C GLY A 749 17.46 10.68 -2.94
N VAL A 750 16.91 9.51 -2.64
CA VAL A 750 17.39 8.21 -3.11
C VAL A 750 16.42 7.66 -4.15
N PRO A 751 16.80 7.50 -5.43
CA PRO A 751 15.91 6.92 -6.44
C PRO A 751 15.52 5.49 -6.11
N ASP A 752 14.22 5.23 -6.11
CA ASP A 752 13.65 3.89 -5.93
C ASP A 752 13.12 3.33 -7.25
N PHE A 753 13.42 2.06 -7.51
CA PHE A 753 13.00 1.34 -8.69
C PHE A 753 12.15 0.13 -8.28
N TYR A 754 10.92 0.09 -8.75
CA TYR A 754 10.08 -1.10 -8.60
C TYR A 754 10.51 -2.18 -9.59
N GLN A 755 10.47 -3.45 -9.18
CA GLN A 755 10.88 -4.55 -10.05
C GLN A 755 10.22 -4.48 -11.43
N GLY A 756 11.03 -4.50 -12.47
CA GLY A 756 10.57 -4.45 -13.86
C GLY A 756 10.45 -3.06 -14.48
N SER A 757 10.44 -1.98 -13.66
CA SER A 757 10.27 -0.59 -14.12
C SER A 757 11.49 0.03 -14.80
N GLU A 758 12.61 -0.71 -14.93
CA GLU A 758 13.74 -0.30 -15.76
C GLU A 758 13.44 -0.36 -17.27
N LEU A 759 12.38 -1.07 -17.65
CA LEU A 759 11.75 -1.03 -18.97
C LEU A 759 10.40 -0.28 -18.86
N TRP A 760 9.52 -0.42 -19.86
CA TRP A 760 8.21 0.21 -19.84
C TRP A 760 7.25 -0.46 -18.85
N ASP A 761 6.96 0.21 -17.74
CA ASP A 761 5.98 -0.18 -16.74
C ASP A 761 4.57 0.33 -17.10
N LEU A 762 3.84 -0.51 -17.83
CA LEU A 762 2.46 -0.30 -18.26
C LEU A 762 1.47 -1.07 -17.39
N SER A 763 1.84 -1.33 -16.14
CA SER A 763 1.02 -2.08 -15.20
C SER A 763 -0.20 -1.27 -14.73
N LEU A 764 -1.24 -1.98 -14.33
CA LEU A 764 -2.41 -1.44 -13.64
C LEU A 764 -2.30 -1.79 -12.14
N VAL A 765 -3.30 -1.42 -11.35
CA VAL A 765 -3.32 -1.69 -9.90
C VAL A 765 -3.18 -3.19 -9.58
N ASP A 766 -2.66 -3.52 -8.40
CA ASP A 766 -2.64 -4.85 -7.79
C ASP A 766 -3.90 -5.68 -8.13
N PRO A 767 -3.78 -6.92 -8.63
CA PRO A 767 -2.57 -7.73 -8.81
C PRO A 767 -1.81 -7.54 -10.11
N ASP A 768 -2.19 -6.60 -10.98
CA ASP A 768 -1.54 -6.45 -12.29
C ASP A 768 -0.08 -5.95 -12.19
N ASN A 769 0.21 -5.07 -11.23
CA ASN A 769 1.57 -4.64 -10.91
C ASN A 769 2.41 -5.70 -10.17
N ARG A 770 1.85 -6.85 -9.81
CA ARG A 770 2.56 -7.96 -9.14
C ARG A 770 2.92 -9.11 -10.07
N ARG A 771 2.80 -8.91 -11.39
CA ARG A 771 3.16 -9.92 -12.39
C ARG A 771 4.66 -10.28 -12.30
N PRO A 772 5.06 -11.51 -12.68
CA PRO A 772 6.45 -11.92 -12.68
C PRO A 772 7.32 -11.04 -13.58
N VAL A 773 8.57 -10.83 -13.16
CA VAL A 773 9.56 -10.06 -13.92
C VAL A 773 10.57 -11.00 -14.57
N ASP A 774 10.73 -10.89 -15.89
CA ASP A 774 11.79 -11.59 -16.61
C ASP A 774 13.14 -10.86 -16.45
N PHE A 775 13.91 -11.29 -15.46
CA PHE A 775 15.26 -10.79 -15.20
C PHE A 775 16.31 -11.35 -16.17
N GLY A 776 16.05 -12.50 -16.80
CA GLY A 776 16.95 -13.09 -17.81
C GLY A 776 17.03 -12.19 -19.04
N LYS A 777 15.87 -11.78 -19.56
CA LYS A 777 15.75 -10.81 -20.66
C LYS A 777 16.45 -9.48 -20.34
N ARG A 778 16.22 -8.94 -19.13
CA ARG A 778 16.81 -7.66 -18.68
C ARG A 778 18.33 -7.72 -18.58
N ARG A 779 18.86 -8.80 -18.03
CA ARG A 779 20.31 -9.04 -17.96
C ARG A 779 20.93 -9.10 -19.35
N ALA A 780 20.31 -9.84 -20.28
CA ALA A 780 20.80 -9.92 -21.66
C ALA A 780 20.78 -8.55 -22.36
N MET A 781 19.71 -7.77 -22.16
CA MET A 781 19.61 -6.40 -22.69
C MET A 781 20.71 -5.49 -22.12
N LEU A 782 20.93 -5.50 -20.80
CA LEU A 782 21.97 -4.67 -20.18
C LEU A 782 23.37 -5.09 -20.63
N ALA A 783 23.64 -6.40 -20.74
CA ALA A 783 24.92 -6.90 -21.25
C ALA A 783 25.20 -6.41 -22.67
N GLY A 784 24.21 -6.50 -23.58
CA GLY A 784 24.35 -5.98 -24.94
C GLY A 784 24.51 -4.45 -25.01
N ILE A 785 23.81 -3.71 -24.14
CA ILE A 785 23.99 -2.26 -24.00
C ILE A 785 25.43 -1.94 -23.60
N ARG A 786 26.00 -2.65 -22.60
CA ARG A 786 27.37 -2.41 -22.12
C ARG A 786 28.42 -2.71 -23.18
N GLU A 787 28.26 -3.81 -23.90
CA GLU A 787 29.18 -4.19 -24.99
C GLU A 787 29.22 -3.12 -26.09
N GLN A 788 28.06 -2.55 -26.44
CA GLN A 788 27.98 -1.49 -27.45
C GLN A 788 28.41 -0.12 -26.91
N ASP A 789 28.15 0.18 -25.63
CA ASP A 789 28.62 1.40 -24.94
C ASP A 789 30.15 1.52 -24.99
N ASP A 790 30.84 0.39 -24.79
CA ASP A 790 32.31 0.34 -24.85
C ASP A 790 32.86 0.41 -26.30
N ALA A 791 32.05 0.07 -27.30
CA ALA A 791 32.46 0.00 -28.70
C ALA A 791 32.18 1.29 -29.51
N ASP A 792 30.91 1.72 -29.53
CA ASP A 792 30.45 2.90 -30.27
C ASP A 792 29.13 3.43 -29.68
N ILE A 793 29.25 4.37 -28.74
CA ILE A 793 28.12 5.01 -28.08
C ILE A 793 27.18 5.74 -29.06
N SER A 794 27.72 6.33 -30.12
CA SER A 794 26.90 7.11 -31.08
C SER A 794 25.96 6.18 -31.83
N ARG A 795 26.47 5.04 -32.30
CA ARG A 795 25.66 4.01 -32.95
C ARG A 795 24.64 3.41 -31.98
N LEU A 796 25.04 3.08 -30.75
CA LEU A 796 24.13 2.58 -29.73
C LEU A 796 22.95 3.54 -29.51
N VAL A 797 23.21 4.84 -29.35
CA VAL A 797 22.15 5.85 -29.15
C VAL A 797 21.19 5.89 -30.34
N GLN A 798 21.68 5.83 -31.58
CA GLN A 798 20.83 5.79 -32.77
C GLN A 798 19.93 4.55 -32.79
N ASP A 799 20.49 3.37 -32.49
CA ASP A 799 19.74 2.12 -32.43
C ASP A 799 18.66 2.18 -31.34
N LEU A 800 18.98 2.72 -30.16
CA LEU A 800 18.03 2.89 -29.04
C LEU A 800 16.88 3.85 -29.37
N LEU A 801 17.14 4.94 -30.11
CA LEU A 801 16.09 5.85 -30.57
C LEU A 801 15.17 5.14 -31.58
N PHE A 802 15.76 4.36 -32.48
CA PHE A 802 15.02 3.60 -33.48
C PHE A 802 14.13 2.53 -32.84
N THR A 803 14.67 1.74 -31.88
CA THR A 803 13.95 0.64 -31.20
C THR A 803 13.32 1.04 -29.86
N ARG A 804 13.09 2.32 -29.60
CA ARG A 804 12.61 2.87 -28.31
C ARG A 804 11.45 2.11 -27.65
N GLU A 805 10.57 1.52 -28.44
CA GLU A 805 9.39 0.78 -27.98
C GLU A 805 9.75 -0.50 -27.19
N ASP A 806 10.98 -1.04 -27.34
CA ASP A 806 11.45 -2.20 -26.58
C ASP A 806 11.90 -1.89 -25.14
N GLY A 807 12.02 -0.60 -24.81
CA GLY A 807 12.38 -0.12 -23.47
C GLY A 807 13.88 -0.05 -23.17
N LYS A 808 14.76 -0.52 -24.07
CA LYS A 808 16.22 -0.48 -23.85
C LYS A 808 16.73 0.94 -23.68
N ILE A 809 16.12 1.92 -24.33
CA ILE A 809 16.51 3.33 -24.19
C ILE A 809 16.37 3.83 -22.74
N LYS A 810 15.35 3.37 -22.01
CA LYS A 810 15.16 3.68 -20.59
C LYS A 810 16.17 2.94 -19.72
N LEU A 811 16.40 1.65 -20.00
CA LEU A 811 17.41 0.84 -19.31
C LEU A 811 18.81 1.45 -19.44
N PHE A 812 19.18 1.88 -20.65
CA PHE A 812 20.44 2.58 -20.94
C PHE A 812 20.56 3.89 -20.15
N LEU A 813 19.51 4.71 -20.14
CA LEU A 813 19.47 5.96 -19.36
C LEU A 813 19.69 5.69 -17.87
N ILE A 814 19.01 4.68 -17.31
CA ILE A 814 19.17 4.30 -15.90
C ILE A 814 20.62 3.86 -15.62
N TYR A 815 21.16 2.98 -16.45
CA TYR A 815 22.53 2.49 -16.34
C TYR A 815 23.56 3.63 -16.31
N ARG A 816 23.54 4.51 -17.33
CA ARG A 816 24.51 5.62 -17.43
C ARG A 816 24.31 6.65 -16.32
N ALA A 817 23.07 7.01 -15.99
CA ALA A 817 22.79 8.01 -14.95
C ALA A 817 23.15 7.49 -13.54
N LEU A 818 22.86 6.23 -13.21
CA LEU A 818 23.27 5.62 -11.94
C LEU A 818 24.79 5.44 -11.86
N LYS A 819 25.45 5.03 -12.95
CA LYS A 819 26.92 4.97 -13.05
C LYS A 819 27.53 6.34 -12.73
N ALA A 820 27.01 7.41 -13.33
CA ALA A 820 27.46 8.77 -13.07
C ALA A 820 27.18 9.25 -11.64
N LYS A 821 25.97 8.98 -11.11
CA LYS A 821 25.62 9.32 -9.72
C LYS A 821 26.53 8.60 -8.72
N LYS A 822 26.84 7.31 -8.97
CA LYS A 822 27.74 6.51 -8.14
C LYS A 822 29.20 6.99 -8.20
N ALA A 823 29.67 7.41 -9.37
CA ALA A 823 31.01 7.98 -9.52
C ALA A 823 31.16 9.36 -8.87
N ASN A 824 30.06 10.10 -8.73
CA ASN A 824 30.04 11.48 -8.24
C ASN A 824 29.17 11.64 -6.97
N ARG A 825 29.27 10.68 -6.05
CA ARG A 825 28.42 10.59 -4.85
C ARG A 825 28.40 11.87 -4.01
N GLU A 826 29.52 12.55 -3.90
CA GLU A 826 29.66 13.77 -3.09
C GLU A 826 28.78 14.91 -3.62
N ILE A 827 28.67 15.04 -4.95
CA ILE A 827 27.84 16.05 -5.60
C ILE A 827 26.36 15.86 -5.26
N PHE A 828 25.85 14.65 -5.36
CA PHE A 828 24.41 14.37 -5.16
C PHE A 828 24.03 14.12 -3.69
N GLY A 829 24.98 13.65 -2.86
CA GLY A 829 24.73 13.37 -1.44
C GLY A 829 24.96 14.59 -0.54
N SER A 830 25.98 15.39 -0.85
CA SER A 830 26.41 16.53 -0.01
C SER A 830 26.30 17.88 -0.71
N GLY A 831 26.15 17.92 -2.04
CA GLY A 831 26.07 19.16 -2.79
C GLY A 831 24.81 19.99 -2.53
N ALA A 832 24.88 21.25 -2.93
CA ALA A 832 23.77 22.18 -2.97
C ALA A 832 22.95 21.96 -4.24
N TYR A 833 21.64 21.86 -4.09
CA TYR A 833 20.68 21.86 -5.20
C TYR A 833 20.40 23.31 -5.63
N LEU A 834 20.56 23.60 -6.92
CA LEU A 834 20.44 24.93 -7.51
C LEU A 834 19.39 24.89 -8.63
N PRO A 835 18.18 25.42 -8.43
CA PRO A 835 17.24 25.65 -9.52
C PRO A 835 17.87 26.53 -10.59
N LEU A 836 17.70 26.19 -11.86
CA LEU A 836 18.16 27.02 -12.98
C LEU A 836 16.96 27.52 -13.79
N GLU A 837 17.01 28.78 -14.21
CA GLU A 837 15.99 29.35 -15.07
C GLU A 837 16.43 29.28 -16.53
N PRO A 838 15.72 28.52 -17.39
CA PRO A 838 15.96 28.56 -18.82
C PRO A 838 15.44 29.87 -19.43
N ALA A 839 16.11 30.35 -20.47
CA ALA A 839 15.74 31.51 -21.27
C ALA A 839 15.28 31.11 -22.67
N GLY A 840 14.77 32.08 -23.44
CA GLY A 840 14.32 31.88 -24.83
C GLY A 840 12.87 31.43 -24.98
N ARG A 841 12.50 31.07 -26.22
CA ARG A 841 11.11 30.81 -26.64
C ARG A 841 10.45 29.62 -25.95
N PHE A 842 11.18 28.53 -25.74
CA PHE A 842 10.63 27.29 -25.18
C PHE A 842 11.08 27.02 -23.74
N ARG A 843 11.45 28.07 -22.97
CA ARG A 843 11.90 27.94 -21.58
C ARG A 843 10.98 27.09 -20.68
N SER A 844 9.66 27.19 -20.85
CA SER A 844 8.68 26.41 -20.08
C SER A 844 8.62 24.91 -20.44
N HIS A 845 9.31 24.49 -21.50
CA HIS A 845 9.40 23.12 -21.97
C HIS A 845 10.66 22.41 -21.47
N VAL A 846 11.45 23.06 -20.60
CA VAL A 846 12.68 22.50 -20.05
C VAL A 846 12.63 22.58 -18.53
N ILE A 847 12.87 21.44 -17.87
CA ILE A 847 13.15 21.34 -16.45
C ILE A 847 14.67 21.32 -16.33
N THR A 848 15.26 22.26 -15.59
CA THR A 848 16.70 22.32 -15.40
C THR A 848 17.08 22.73 -13.99
N PHE A 849 18.11 22.07 -13.46
CA PHE A 849 18.70 22.36 -12.17
C PHE A 849 20.14 21.85 -12.15
N ALA A 850 20.95 22.41 -11.26
CA ALA A 850 22.33 22.01 -11.05
C ALA A 850 22.57 21.51 -9.62
N TRP A 851 23.63 20.74 -9.48
CA TRP A 851 24.25 20.39 -8.22
C TRP A 851 25.64 20.99 -8.16
N ARG A 852 26.00 21.51 -6.99
CA ARG A 852 27.35 22.01 -6.72
C ARG A 852 27.89 21.45 -5.42
N TYR A 853 29.05 20.81 -5.49
CA TYR A 853 29.83 20.43 -4.32
C TYR A 853 31.28 20.89 -4.54
N GLN A 854 31.73 21.85 -3.73
CA GLN A 854 33.01 22.53 -3.96
C GLN A 854 33.13 23.05 -5.41
N GLN A 855 34.16 22.64 -6.15
CA GLN A 855 34.37 22.99 -7.57
C GLN A 855 33.73 22.01 -8.55
N GLN A 856 33.08 20.96 -8.06
CA GLN A 856 32.42 19.96 -8.88
C GLN A 856 30.97 20.35 -9.15
N TRP A 857 30.54 20.13 -10.38
CA TRP A 857 29.20 20.49 -10.85
C TRP A 857 28.54 19.35 -11.59
N ALA A 858 27.23 19.23 -11.42
CA ALA A 858 26.36 18.47 -12.32
C ALA A 858 25.18 19.35 -12.75
N MET A 859 24.69 19.18 -13.97
CA MET A 859 23.52 19.89 -14.48
C MET A 859 22.57 18.91 -15.17
N VAL A 860 21.28 19.08 -14.92
CA VAL A 860 20.22 18.19 -15.42
C VAL A 860 19.34 18.96 -16.39
N ILE A 861 19.08 18.38 -17.56
CA ILE A 861 18.19 18.94 -18.58
C ILE A 861 17.18 17.89 -18.99
N ALA A 862 15.90 18.15 -18.70
CA ALA A 862 14.79 17.25 -18.97
C ALA A 862 13.63 18.00 -19.67
N PRO A 863 13.26 17.65 -20.91
CA PRO A 863 12.13 18.25 -21.60
C PRO A 863 10.76 17.90 -21.00
N ARG A 864 9.77 18.79 -21.19
CA ARG A 864 8.34 18.58 -20.92
C ARG A 864 7.48 19.27 -21.99
N PHE A 865 6.25 18.82 -22.14
CA PHE A 865 5.23 19.42 -23.03
C PHE A 865 5.55 19.39 -24.53
N LEU A 866 6.00 18.24 -25.01
CA LEU A 866 6.59 18.10 -26.35
C LEU A 866 5.59 18.00 -27.50
N SER A 867 4.30 17.83 -27.23
CA SER A 867 3.29 17.64 -28.29
C SER A 867 3.11 18.86 -29.20
N HIS A 868 3.51 20.05 -28.75
CA HIS A 868 3.51 21.28 -29.53
C HIS A 868 4.87 21.63 -30.13
N LEU A 869 5.91 20.86 -29.81
CA LEU A 869 7.30 21.13 -30.20
C LEU A 869 7.80 20.22 -31.32
N VAL A 870 7.43 18.93 -31.28
CA VAL A 870 7.86 17.92 -32.26
C VAL A 870 6.68 17.09 -32.76
N GLN A 871 6.78 16.53 -33.97
CA GLN A 871 5.77 15.62 -34.50
C GLN A 871 5.88 14.22 -33.86
N GLU A 872 4.87 13.38 -34.09
CA GLU A 872 4.69 12.07 -33.45
C GLU A 872 5.71 10.98 -33.83
N VAL A 873 6.68 11.31 -34.69
CA VAL A 873 7.80 10.45 -35.09
C VAL A 873 9.17 11.09 -34.81
N ASP A 874 9.19 12.38 -34.44
CA ASP A 874 10.40 13.17 -34.28
C ASP A 874 10.84 13.20 -32.81
N PHE A 875 12.14 13.39 -32.59
CA PHE A 875 12.70 13.61 -31.27
C PHE A 875 13.01 15.09 -31.03
N PRO A 876 13.00 15.58 -29.78
CA PRO A 876 13.32 16.96 -29.46
C PRO A 876 14.84 17.20 -29.51
N LEU A 877 15.44 16.99 -30.67
CA LEU A 877 16.89 17.03 -30.86
C LEU A 877 17.32 18.22 -31.72
N GLY A 878 18.42 18.86 -31.32
CA GLY A 878 19.09 19.89 -32.11
C GLY A 878 18.50 21.31 -32.02
N ARG A 879 19.28 22.29 -32.49
CA ARG A 879 18.92 23.72 -32.45
C ARG A 879 17.68 24.10 -33.25
N GLN A 880 17.35 23.36 -34.31
CA GLN A 880 16.17 23.69 -35.12
C GLN A 880 14.86 23.57 -34.33
N ILE A 881 14.80 22.59 -33.43
CA ILE A 881 13.66 22.36 -32.54
C ILE A 881 13.65 23.38 -31.40
N TRP A 882 14.78 23.50 -30.68
CA TRP A 882 14.87 24.30 -29.46
C TRP A 882 15.06 25.81 -29.70
N ARG A 883 15.40 26.22 -30.92
CA ARG A 883 15.59 27.63 -31.33
C ARG A 883 16.58 28.36 -30.41
N ASP A 884 16.16 29.48 -29.84
CA ASP A 884 16.90 30.35 -28.93
C ASP A 884 16.82 29.91 -27.46
N THR A 885 16.31 28.69 -27.19
CA THR A 885 16.17 28.20 -25.81
C THR A 885 17.53 27.80 -25.26
N GLU A 886 17.92 28.39 -24.13
CA GLU A 886 19.23 28.23 -23.52
C GLU A 886 19.13 28.15 -21.99
N VAL A 887 20.11 27.52 -21.36
CA VAL A 887 20.27 27.51 -19.90
C VAL A 887 21.28 28.59 -19.54
N ILE A 888 20.91 29.50 -18.64
CA ILE A 888 21.84 30.52 -18.13
C ILE A 888 22.81 29.85 -17.15
N MET A 889 24.12 30.03 -17.36
CA MET A 889 25.12 29.40 -16.52
C MET A 889 25.22 30.14 -15.18
N PRO A 890 25.14 29.42 -14.04
CA PRO A 890 25.32 30.04 -12.73
C PRO A 890 26.77 30.50 -12.53
N ASP A 891 26.97 31.50 -11.67
CA ASP A 891 28.31 31.99 -11.35
C ASP A 891 29.20 30.87 -10.78
N GLY A 892 30.44 30.79 -11.32
CA GLY A 892 31.41 29.75 -10.96
C GLY A 892 31.19 28.39 -11.64
N ALA A 893 30.23 28.28 -12.58
CA ALA A 893 30.10 27.13 -13.47
C ALA A 893 31.37 26.94 -14.34
N PRO A 894 31.80 25.70 -14.60
CA PRO A 894 32.90 25.43 -15.51
C PRO A 894 32.53 25.77 -16.96
N ALA A 895 33.56 26.06 -17.77
CA ALA A 895 33.40 26.35 -19.19
C ALA A 895 33.23 25.09 -20.04
N ALA A 896 33.62 23.92 -19.54
CA ALA A 896 33.52 22.64 -20.24
C ALA A 896 32.61 21.68 -19.46
N TRP A 897 31.74 21.00 -20.19
CA TRP A 897 30.75 20.06 -19.65
C TRP A 897 30.76 18.79 -20.48
N ARG A 898 30.69 17.63 -19.82
CA ARG A 898 30.52 16.34 -20.47
C ARG A 898 29.11 15.82 -20.25
N ASN A 899 28.39 15.51 -21.32
CA ASN A 899 27.14 14.77 -21.24
C ASN A 899 27.44 13.31 -20.92
N VAL A 900 27.21 12.86 -19.69
CA VAL A 900 27.53 11.48 -19.28
C VAL A 900 26.56 10.45 -19.85
N ILE A 901 25.53 10.86 -20.60
CA ILE A 901 24.69 9.93 -21.35
C ILE A 901 25.28 9.63 -22.72
N THR A 902 25.86 10.62 -23.42
CA THR A 902 26.34 10.48 -24.81
C THR A 902 27.85 10.63 -25.00
N ASP A 903 28.57 10.97 -23.93
CA ASP A 903 30.00 11.33 -23.90
C ASP A 903 30.40 12.58 -24.70
N GLU A 904 29.42 13.32 -25.23
CA GLU A 904 29.64 14.59 -25.91
C GLU A 904 30.16 15.67 -24.96
N VAL A 905 31.17 16.44 -25.41
CA VAL A 905 31.73 17.56 -24.66
C VAL A 905 31.19 18.87 -25.23
N LEU A 906 30.69 19.71 -24.34
CA LEU A 906 30.05 20.99 -24.63
C LEU A 906 30.87 22.11 -24.00
N SER A 907 31.08 23.19 -24.76
CA SER A 907 31.69 24.42 -24.25
C SER A 907 30.58 25.42 -23.90
N ALA A 908 30.50 25.82 -22.64
CA ALA A 908 29.57 26.83 -22.16
C ALA A 908 30.23 28.21 -22.07
N GLY A 909 29.51 29.23 -22.54
CA GLY A 909 29.81 30.64 -22.28
C GLY A 909 29.02 31.13 -21.07
N LYS A 910 28.35 32.29 -21.20
CA LYS A 910 27.37 32.77 -20.19
C LYS A 910 26.06 31.96 -20.20
N ALA A 911 25.78 31.30 -21.32
CA ALA A 911 24.63 30.43 -21.51
C ALA A 911 25.04 29.22 -22.35
N LEU A 912 24.25 28.16 -22.29
CA LEU A 912 24.42 26.95 -23.08
C LEU A 912 23.10 26.63 -23.82
N PRO A 913 23.09 26.61 -25.16
CA PRO A 913 21.87 26.34 -25.92
C PRO A 913 21.34 24.93 -25.68
N VAL A 914 20.05 24.80 -25.38
CA VAL A 914 19.40 23.50 -25.12
C VAL A 914 19.48 22.59 -26.35
N GLY A 915 19.43 23.17 -27.55
CA GLY A 915 19.59 22.42 -28.80
C GLY A 915 21.00 21.82 -29.01
N ASP A 916 22.03 22.35 -28.35
CA ASP A 916 23.36 21.73 -28.32
C ASP A 916 23.44 20.64 -27.25
N ILE A 917 22.82 20.88 -26.10
CA ILE A 917 22.76 19.92 -24.99
C ILE A 917 22.02 18.64 -25.41
N LEU A 918 20.89 18.80 -26.10
CA LEU A 918 20.03 17.74 -26.58
C LEU A 918 20.28 17.49 -28.08
N LEU A 919 21.54 17.29 -28.45
CA LEU A 919 21.91 17.03 -29.84
C LEU A 919 21.60 15.58 -30.25
N SER A 920 22.02 14.63 -29.42
CA SER A 920 21.97 13.20 -29.75
C SER A 920 21.00 12.38 -28.88
N PHE A 921 20.61 12.88 -27.70
CA PHE A 921 19.71 12.18 -26.78
C PHE A 921 18.66 13.14 -26.18
N PRO A 922 17.40 12.71 -25.94
CA PRO A 922 16.30 13.59 -25.55
C PRO A 922 16.39 14.18 -24.14
N VAL A 923 17.32 13.71 -23.31
CA VAL A 923 17.60 14.24 -21.97
C VAL A 923 19.12 14.32 -21.77
N ALA A 924 19.60 15.13 -20.83
CA ALA A 924 21.03 15.22 -20.56
C ALA A 924 21.34 15.34 -19.07
N LEU A 925 22.41 14.64 -18.68
CA LEU A 925 23.11 14.83 -17.41
C LEU A 925 24.51 15.31 -17.76
N LEU A 926 24.82 16.56 -17.44
CA LEU A 926 26.11 17.17 -17.71
C LEU A 926 26.96 17.17 -16.44
N MET A 927 28.22 16.75 -16.54
CA MET A 927 29.20 16.86 -15.48
C MET A 927 30.24 17.93 -15.85
N GLY A 928 30.55 18.81 -14.91
CA GLY A 928 31.53 19.87 -15.12
C GLY A 928 32.95 19.33 -15.23
N GLU A 929 33.69 19.70 -16.27
CA GLU A 929 35.11 19.36 -16.41
C GLU A 929 35.98 20.48 -15.80
N GLY A 930 36.49 20.23 -14.59
CA GLY A 930 37.47 21.11 -13.95
C GLY A 930 38.90 20.72 -14.35
N LYS A 931 39.72 21.71 -14.76
CA LYS A 931 41.18 21.53 -14.78
C LYS A 931 41.64 21.25 -13.34
N GLY A 932 42.06 20.02 -13.06
CA GLY A 932 42.87 19.75 -11.87
C GLY A 932 44.18 20.53 -11.99
N VAL A 933 44.23 21.73 -11.43
CA VAL A 933 45.50 22.39 -11.12
C VAL A 933 45.74 22.16 -9.63
N PHE A 934 46.27 21.00 -9.31
CA PHE A 934 47.15 20.91 -8.15
C PHE A 934 48.47 21.55 -8.59
N SER A 935 48.74 22.76 -8.09
CA SER A 935 50.08 23.34 -8.03
C SER A 935 50.41 23.60 -6.58
#